data_AF-A0A924VW18-F1
#
_entry.id   AF-A0A924VW18-F1
#
_cell.length_a   1.000
_cell.length_b   1.000
_cell.length_c   1.000
_cell.angle_alpha   90.00
_cell.angle_beta   90.00
_cell.angle_gamma   90.00
#
_symmetry.space_group_name_H-M   'P 1'
#
loop_
_entity.id
_entity.type
_entity.pdbx_description
1 polymer ?
#
loop_
_entity_poly.entity_id
_entity_poly.type
_entity_poly.pdbx_seq_one_letter_code
_entity_poly.pdbx_strand_id
1 'polypeptide(L)'
;MTKNTYQRPFLIFLAVLFTTTQLVFLPPNVAWGAPSSWAASDFQAMSDSGILSDNLKNPQALLQNITREEFADLIVRFYAIYQNQAVNTLPCTAIFGDTKNQMVGRANALGIIQGTSANVFSPQQAINRQEIAVMLTRALKKAFVDVTPSKTAEFVDMDDVAAWAKDSMSFCAAQGIINGVGDNRIAPLNTTTREQAIVLVQRVIKKYIPQSNVERYTNNKALKILPNGVANKAIRVALAGDSIPWGTGMLDDSYVAYVDDYVRTKLATTLLPSAFTFSGATQVINNNRFYKSSATMLSAQGSEVTFSLEGDELSIVQGIERTHKNASIIELLVDGVKYDEFSTFNQTPIGHENLTFQGNGKTLLFDLGRSFTYNHLVKRNENTLKGALNTEGYGATPTEDYTVIRKYTNSAGKLEVHHYVWLKQPLLAGEKLAVSFDYGESITYMKSAMNEVSDRFGAQLENRFGDGNDDYNLAVNPSISRGLDLRQTDERAVKTWQFNTSAKRTFTLRIKGLDPRVQGGTPQLILNLATNRFHHIMNAGIGGWTADAFNNDHDKLRNYQALMAFSPDIVCLNYGTNDDWGQQPSFAATRLVTGVTEDELRNTPTLWLKSSALVGKNYNIETSQLKIKDASANAITIDNTATRFDNVMPGDILVIGNYNGDNRKVATRLVKQWDATTFTATFEPPLKPSDMLGITQLTDLKGADVRIKKASDYYNSITQSVKLLRKINPDVKVALTDTGLSNYMTRLLIGYPLINQLAARDTNAIHISTYDALSALQNGYAKNATAYLAADKNNLATGASSYTLVNESNKEIGQAVNRNLLRNFSVKVDGVERYGNGCVIEGGYSFGFTPQAKASELIFDDWSNRSGKISYTYLPMRLKFLNNVPTRKSKIEVTYSTTKWSYDDCHIANNSDAAILVGGIIGEKFVQALKE
;
A
#
# COMPACT_ATOMS: atom_id res chain seq x y z
N MET A 1 59.72 44.35 -14.98
CA MET A 1 60.78 44.00 -14.01
C MET A 1 60.37 42.65 -13.40
N THR A 2 60.73 41.53 -14.04
CA THR A 2 61.90 40.65 -13.78
C THR A 2 61.65 39.72 -12.57
N LYS A 3 61.64 38.37 -12.68
CA LYS A 3 62.45 37.47 -13.52
C LYS A 3 61.71 36.20 -13.97
N ASN A 4 61.90 35.90 -15.26
CA ASN A 4 61.89 34.57 -15.87
C ASN A 4 63.01 33.68 -15.30
N THR A 5 62.82 32.35 -15.30
CA THR A 5 63.67 31.46 -16.11
C THR A 5 63.02 30.09 -16.33
N TYR A 6 62.75 29.79 -17.59
CA TYR A 6 62.64 28.44 -18.17
C TYR A 6 64.04 27.89 -18.43
N GLN A 7 64.29 26.61 -18.17
CA GLN A 7 65.10 25.73 -19.04
C GLN A 7 64.57 24.29 -18.97
N ARG A 8 64.28 23.71 -20.15
CA ARG A 8 63.96 22.29 -20.39
C ARG A 8 65.28 21.46 -20.37
N PRO A 9 65.23 20.12 -20.25
CA PRO A 9 65.08 19.33 -21.47
C PRO A 9 64.16 18.11 -21.35
N PHE A 10 63.60 17.77 -22.51
CA PHE A 10 63.07 16.49 -22.96
C PHE A 10 63.50 15.26 -22.15
N LEU A 11 62.51 14.51 -21.65
CA LEU A 11 62.51 13.05 -21.72
C LEU A 11 61.07 12.57 -21.89
N ILE A 12 60.83 12.03 -23.07
CA ILE A 12 59.58 11.41 -23.51
C ILE A 12 59.40 10.12 -22.72
N PHE A 13 58.39 10.06 -21.85
CA PHE A 13 57.65 8.83 -21.54
C PHE A 13 56.20 9.24 -21.25
N LEU A 14 55.44 9.43 -22.33
CA LEU A 14 53.99 9.49 -22.28
C LEU A 14 53.51 8.06 -22.00
N ALA A 15 53.39 7.69 -20.72
CA ALA A 15 52.59 6.53 -20.35
C ALA A 15 51.13 6.88 -20.64
N VAL A 16 50.70 6.58 -21.87
CA VAL A 16 49.29 6.41 -22.20
C VAL A 16 48.81 5.23 -21.35
N LEU A 17 48.35 5.51 -20.14
CA LEU A 17 47.44 4.62 -19.44
C LEU A 17 46.14 4.67 -20.24
N PHE A 18 46.07 3.80 -21.25
CA PHE A 18 44.82 3.21 -21.67
C PHE A 18 44.18 2.60 -20.42
N THR A 19 43.41 3.40 -19.67
CA THR A 19 42.27 2.83 -18.98
C THR A 19 41.26 2.55 -20.08
N THR A 20 41.47 1.43 -20.79
CA THR A 20 40.35 0.72 -21.35
C THR A 20 39.44 0.45 -20.16
N THR A 21 38.44 1.30 -19.96
CA THR A 21 37.16 0.80 -19.52
C THR A 21 36.80 -0.25 -20.56
N GLN A 22 37.20 -1.49 -20.30
CA GLN A 22 36.40 -2.60 -20.77
C GLN A 22 35.03 -2.32 -20.16
N LEU A 23 34.16 -1.69 -20.95
CA LEU A 23 32.78 -2.10 -21.00
C LEU A 23 32.87 -3.62 -21.09
N VAL A 24 32.71 -4.28 -19.95
CA VAL A 24 32.25 -5.65 -19.94
C VAL A 24 30.86 -5.53 -20.55
N PHE A 25 30.80 -5.64 -21.87
CA PHE A 25 29.61 -6.13 -22.53
C PHE A 25 29.34 -7.46 -21.85
N LEU A 26 28.38 -7.46 -20.91
CA LEU A 26 27.71 -8.69 -20.57
C LEU A 26 27.23 -9.26 -21.91
N PRO A 27 27.61 -10.49 -22.27
CA PRO A 27 27.12 -11.11 -23.47
C PRO A 27 25.57 -11.05 -23.45
N PRO A 28 24.91 -10.68 -24.55
CA PRO A 28 23.47 -10.87 -24.65
C PRO A 28 23.21 -12.38 -24.58
N ASN A 29 22.40 -12.78 -23.60
CA ASN A 29 22.04 -14.17 -23.30
C ASN A 29 23.22 -15.09 -22.91
N VAL A 30 23.69 -14.98 -21.66
CA VAL A 30 24.11 -16.18 -20.94
C VAL A 30 22.85 -16.76 -20.30
N ALA A 31 22.54 -18.03 -20.50
CA ALA A 31 21.51 -18.71 -19.73
C ALA A 31 22.01 -18.80 -18.27
N TRP A 32 21.43 -18.03 -17.34
CA TRP A 32 21.88 -18.00 -15.94
C TRP A 32 21.25 -19.16 -15.15
N GLY A 33 22.11 -20.11 -14.74
CA GLY A 33 21.84 -21.55 -14.76
C GLY A 33 21.07 -22.18 -13.58
N ALA A 34 20.40 -23.28 -13.91
CA ALA A 34 19.96 -24.34 -13.00
C ALA A 34 21.17 -24.99 -12.27
N PRO A 35 20.95 -25.74 -11.16
CA PRO A 35 22.00 -26.57 -10.59
C PRO A 35 22.69 -27.42 -11.67
N SER A 36 24.00 -27.63 -11.54
CA SER A 36 24.70 -28.57 -12.40
C SER A 36 23.99 -29.94 -12.38
N SER A 37 24.01 -30.67 -13.49
CA SER A 37 23.27 -31.94 -13.62
C SER A 37 23.59 -32.95 -12.51
N TRP A 38 24.83 -32.95 -12.01
CA TRP A 38 25.28 -33.79 -10.89
C TRP A 38 24.75 -33.36 -9.52
N ALA A 39 24.35 -32.08 -9.35
CA ALA A 39 23.80 -31.53 -8.12
C ALA A 39 22.26 -31.45 -8.14
N ALA A 40 21.64 -31.46 -9.33
CA ALA A 40 20.23 -31.13 -9.53
C ALA A 40 19.28 -31.98 -8.69
N SER A 41 19.48 -33.31 -8.62
CA SER A 41 18.61 -34.19 -7.83
C SER A 41 18.69 -33.95 -6.33
N ASP A 42 19.90 -33.68 -5.83
CA ASP A 42 20.14 -33.46 -4.40
C ASP A 42 19.66 -32.08 -3.96
N PHE A 43 19.89 -31.07 -4.79
CA PHE A 43 19.32 -29.74 -4.62
C PHE A 43 17.79 -29.79 -4.57
N GLN A 44 17.17 -30.45 -5.55
CA GLN A 44 15.70 -30.55 -5.62
C GLN A 44 15.14 -31.23 -4.37
N ALA A 45 15.74 -32.35 -3.94
CA ALA A 45 15.33 -33.04 -2.73
C ALA A 45 15.43 -32.16 -1.47
N MET A 46 16.54 -31.43 -1.29
CA MET A 46 16.69 -30.53 -0.14
C MET A 46 15.75 -29.32 -0.19
N SER A 47 15.48 -28.80 -1.39
CA SER A 47 14.53 -27.72 -1.63
C SER A 47 13.11 -28.15 -1.26
N ASP A 48 12.66 -29.30 -1.76
CA ASP A 48 11.32 -29.86 -1.54
C ASP A 48 11.07 -30.22 -0.07
N SER A 49 12.10 -30.72 0.62
CA SER A 49 12.03 -30.96 2.07
C SER A 49 11.90 -29.67 2.89
N GLY A 50 12.18 -28.50 2.31
CA GLY A 50 12.21 -27.22 3.00
C GLY A 50 13.42 -27.07 3.93
N ILE A 51 14.49 -27.81 3.66
CA ILE A 51 15.75 -27.76 4.43
C ILE A 51 16.57 -26.54 3.99
N LEU A 52 16.52 -26.16 2.71
CA LEU A 52 17.22 -24.97 2.24
C LEU A 52 16.55 -23.69 2.74
N SER A 53 17.35 -22.73 3.19
CA SER A 53 16.92 -21.33 3.36
C SER A 53 16.66 -20.67 2.00
N ASP A 54 15.88 -19.58 1.95
CA ASP A 54 15.48 -18.97 0.68
C ASP A 54 16.67 -18.46 -0.14
N ASN A 55 17.73 -17.97 0.53
CA ASN A 55 19.00 -17.59 -0.10
C ASN A 55 19.69 -18.79 -0.80
N LEU A 56 19.48 -20.00 -0.31
CA LEU A 56 20.02 -21.23 -0.89
C LEU A 56 19.05 -21.94 -1.82
N LYS A 57 17.80 -21.46 -1.96
CA LYS A 57 16.82 -21.97 -2.94
C LYS A 57 16.93 -21.29 -4.29
N ASN A 58 17.53 -20.10 -4.38
CA ASN A 58 17.65 -19.39 -5.65
C ASN A 58 18.58 -20.17 -6.60
N PRO A 59 18.06 -20.79 -7.68
CA PRO A 59 18.89 -21.59 -8.58
C PRO A 59 19.99 -20.74 -9.24
N GLN A 60 19.69 -19.46 -9.49
CA GLN A 60 20.60 -18.51 -10.14
C GLN A 60 21.85 -18.20 -9.32
N ALA A 61 21.85 -18.53 -8.03
CA ALA A 61 22.93 -18.22 -7.09
C ALA A 61 23.81 -19.45 -6.76
N LEU A 62 23.48 -20.64 -7.29
CA LEU A 62 24.07 -21.92 -6.85
C LEU A 62 25.54 -22.12 -7.22
N LEU A 63 26.01 -21.48 -8.29
CA LEU A 63 27.41 -21.54 -8.73
C LEU A 63 28.34 -20.59 -7.95
N GLN A 64 27.78 -19.73 -7.09
CA GLN A 64 28.58 -18.84 -6.24
C GLN A 64 29.12 -19.58 -5.01
N ASN A 65 30.23 -19.07 -4.45
CA ASN A 65 30.79 -19.59 -3.20
C ASN A 65 29.81 -19.43 -2.04
N ILE A 66 29.66 -20.48 -1.23
CA ILE A 66 28.86 -20.44 -0.01
C ILE A 66 29.60 -19.69 1.10
N THR A 67 28.87 -18.88 1.86
CA THR A 67 29.44 -18.16 3.01
C THR A 67 29.47 -19.02 4.28
N ARG A 68 30.29 -18.63 5.25
CA ARG A 68 30.33 -19.26 6.59
C ARG A 68 28.96 -19.22 7.28
N GLU A 69 28.22 -18.13 7.14
CA GLU A 69 26.88 -18.00 7.72
C GLU A 69 25.84 -18.89 7.02
N GLU A 70 25.86 -18.95 5.68
CA GLU A 70 24.98 -19.83 4.90
C GLU A 70 25.23 -21.30 5.24
N PHE A 71 26.50 -21.70 5.39
CA PHE A 71 26.83 -23.07 5.76
C PHE A 71 26.43 -23.38 7.22
N ALA A 72 26.52 -22.42 8.14
CA ALA A 72 26.03 -22.60 9.51
C ALA A 72 24.52 -22.85 9.56
N ASP A 73 23.72 -22.18 8.73
CA ASP A 73 22.27 -22.44 8.60
C ASP A 73 22.00 -23.89 8.16
N LEU A 74 22.65 -24.36 7.08
CA LEU A 74 22.49 -25.74 6.60
C LEU A 74 22.77 -26.78 7.70
N ILE A 75 23.85 -26.59 8.45
CA ILE A 75 24.29 -27.55 9.47
C ILE A 75 23.38 -27.53 10.71
N VAL A 76 22.88 -26.37 11.13
CA VAL A 76 21.93 -26.30 12.24
C VAL A 76 20.62 -27.01 11.89
N ARG A 77 20.15 -26.88 10.65
CA ARG A 77 18.95 -27.59 10.20
C ARG A 77 19.17 -29.09 10.11
N PHE A 78 20.30 -29.53 9.57
CA PHE A 78 20.71 -30.93 9.64
C PHE A 78 20.65 -31.46 11.08
N TYR A 79 21.25 -30.75 12.03
CA TYR A 79 21.27 -31.15 13.43
C TYR A 79 19.85 -31.20 14.04
N ALA A 80 19.00 -30.22 13.73
CA ALA A 80 17.60 -30.19 14.19
C ALA A 80 16.81 -31.41 13.69
N ILE A 81 16.98 -31.77 12.41
CA ILE A 81 16.33 -32.95 11.80
C ILE A 81 16.84 -34.22 12.45
N TYR A 82 18.15 -34.33 12.69
CA TYR A 82 18.74 -35.48 13.37
C TYR A 82 18.15 -35.66 14.77
N GLN A 83 18.07 -34.58 15.55
CA GLN A 83 17.50 -34.61 16.91
C GLN A 83 15.97 -34.68 16.92
N ASN A 84 15.32 -34.61 15.76
CA ASN A 84 13.86 -34.55 15.63
C ASN A 84 13.25 -33.41 16.48
N GLN A 85 13.89 -32.25 16.47
CA GLN A 85 13.52 -31.05 17.22
C GLN A 85 13.29 -29.87 16.28
N ALA A 86 12.50 -28.89 16.74
CA ALA A 86 12.30 -27.66 15.98
C ALA A 86 13.56 -26.79 16.01
N VAL A 87 13.86 -26.12 14.90
CA VAL A 87 15.07 -25.29 14.78
C VAL A 87 15.10 -24.20 15.87
N ASN A 88 13.95 -23.60 16.19
CA ASN A 88 13.80 -22.55 17.20
C ASN A 88 13.97 -23.02 18.66
N THR A 89 13.83 -24.32 18.96
CA THR A 89 14.02 -24.87 20.32
C THR A 89 15.47 -25.19 20.66
N LEU A 90 16.37 -25.16 19.68
CA LEU A 90 17.81 -25.33 19.91
C LEU A 90 18.37 -24.19 20.80
N PRO A 91 19.43 -24.42 21.59
CA PRO A 91 20.04 -23.36 22.40
C PRO A 91 20.62 -22.28 21.48
N CYS A 92 20.50 -21.00 21.87
CA CYS A 92 21.05 -19.86 21.11
C CYS A 92 21.74 -18.89 22.09
N THR A 93 23.07 -18.82 22.02
CA THR A 93 23.90 -17.94 22.85
C THR A 93 24.80 -17.13 21.93
N ALA A 94 24.38 -15.93 21.51
CA ALA A 94 25.18 -15.11 20.60
C ALA A 94 26.37 -14.49 21.35
N ILE A 95 27.61 -14.83 20.97
CA ILE A 95 28.86 -14.26 21.49
C ILE A 95 29.83 -13.89 20.33
N PHE A 96 29.31 -13.42 19.19
CA PHE A 96 30.11 -12.74 18.15
C PHE A 96 29.44 -11.41 17.79
N GLY A 97 30.21 -10.32 17.67
CA GLY A 97 29.69 -8.96 17.50
C GLY A 97 29.35 -8.57 16.06
N ASP A 98 29.76 -9.37 15.07
CA ASP A 98 29.67 -9.07 13.64
C ASP A 98 28.51 -9.78 12.90
N THR A 99 27.67 -10.53 13.61
CA THR A 99 26.43 -11.11 13.06
C THR A 99 25.31 -11.13 14.09
N LYS A 100 24.07 -10.92 13.62
CA LYS A 100 22.84 -11.10 14.40
C LYS A 100 22.08 -12.37 14.00
N ASN A 101 22.67 -13.22 13.15
CA ASN A 101 22.02 -14.41 12.65
C ASN A 101 21.93 -15.48 13.76
N GLN A 102 20.71 -15.82 14.15
CA GLN A 102 20.46 -16.79 15.22
C GLN A 102 20.92 -18.22 14.85
N MET A 103 21.07 -18.56 13.56
CA MET A 103 21.68 -19.84 13.15
C MET A 103 23.14 -19.90 13.57
N VAL A 104 23.89 -18.80 13.45
CA VAL A 104 25.26 -18.71 13.95
C VAL A 104 25.26 -18.87 15.47
N GLY A 105 24.37 -18.15 16.17
CA GLY A 105 24.23 -18.27 17.64
C GLY A 105 23.94 -19.71 18.10
N ARG A 106 23.11 -20.45 17.36
CA ARG A 106 22.77 -21.86 17.65
C ARG A 106 23.93 -22.79 17.34
N ALA A 107 24.55 -22.64 16.17
CA ALA A 107 25.73 -23.42 15.81
C ALA A 107 26.85 -23.24 16.84
N ASN A 108 27.03 -22.02 17.37
CA ASN A 108 28.01 -21.72 18.40
C ASN A 108 27.64 -22.38 19.74
N ALA A 109 26.40 -22.22 20.19
CA ALA A 109 25.89 -22.83 21.42
C ALA A 109 25.98 -24.37 21.40
N LEU A 110 25.85 -24.97 20.21
CA LEU A 110 26.00 -26.40 19.99
C LEU A 110 27.46 -26.85 19.90
N GLY A 111 28.43 -25.93 19.83
CA GLY A 111 29.85 -26.22 19.65
C GLY A 111 30.23 -26.65 18.22
N ILE A 112 29.37 -26.36 17.24
CA ILE A 112 29.55 -26.74 15.83
C ILE A 112 30.52 -25.78 15.12
N ILE A 113 30.41 -24.48 15.43
CA ILE A 113 31.28 -23.44 14.86
C ILE A 113 32.17 -22.80 15.92
N GLN A 114 33.18 -22.09 15.45
CA GLN A 114 34.03 -21.18 16.22
C GLN A 114 34.24 -19.90 15.42
N GLY A 115 34.49 -18.80 16.11
CA GLY A 115 34.82 -17.51 15.50
C GLY A 115 36.22 -17.50 14.88
N THR A 116 36.45 -16.57 13.96
CA THR A 116 37.79 -16.23 13.48
C THR A 116 38.59 -15.45 14.53
N SER A 117 37.89 -14.87 15.52
CA SER A 117 38.46 -14.42 16.80
C SER A 117 37.43 -14.60 17.92
N ALA A 118 37.77 -14.22 19.16
CA ALA A 118 36.88 -14.36 20.31
C ALA A 118 35.50 -13.71 20.12
N ASN A 119 35.43 -12.59 19.39
CA ASN A 119 34.20 -11.81 19.19
C ASN A 119 33.81 -11.63 17.71
N VAL A 120 34.47 -12.33 16.76
CA VAL A 120 34.22 -12.18 15.32
C VAL A 120 34.00 -13.55 14.68
N PHE A 121 32.90 -13.69 13.92
CA PHE A 121 32.57 -14.92 13.20
C PHE A 121 32.96 -14.89 11.71
N SER A 122 32.98 -13.71 11.10
CA SER A 122 33.18 -13.45 9.67
C SER A 122 32.08 -14.07 8.79
N PRO A 123 30.80 -13.64 8.92
CA PRO A 123 29.64 -14.32 8.31
C PRO A 123 29.67 -14.38 6.78
N GLN A 124 30.19 -13.34 6.12
CA GLN A 124 30.21 -13.21 4.65
C GLN A 124 31.45 -13.83 4.00
N GLN A 125 32.39 -14.35 4.78
CA GLN A 125 33.59 -14.99 4.23
C GLN A 125 33.21 -16.32 3.57
N ALA A 126 33.72 -16.55 2.35
CA ALA A 126 33.59 -17.83 1.66
C ALA A 126 34.32 -18.93 2.45
N ILE A 127 33.65 -20.07 2.62
CA ILE A 127 34.20 -21.19 3.38
C ILE A 127 34.98 -22.15 2.46
N ASN A 128 36.14 -22.62 2.93
CA ASN A 128 36.91 -23.64 2.22
C ASN A 128 36.50 -25.07 2.63
N ARG A 129 37.02 -26.05 1.89
CA ARG A 129 36.62 -27.47 2.06
C ARG A 129 37.04 -28.04 3.41
N GLN A 130 38.19 -27.65 3.96
CA GLN A 130 38.63 -28.12 5.27
C GLN A 130 37.80 -27.53 6.44
N GLU A 131 37.35 -26.28 6.34
CA GLU A 131 36.44 -25.68 7.31
C GLU A 131 35.06 -26.38 7.29
N ILE A 132 34.55 -26.70 6.10
CA ILE A 132 33.33 -27.50 5.93
C ILE A 132 33.47 -28.87 6.63
N ALA A 133 34.60 -29.56 6.42
CA ALA A 133 34.84 -30.87 7.05
C ALA A 133 34.79 -30.79 8.58
N VAL A 134 35.38 -29.74 9.16
CA VAL A 134 35.38 -29.53 10.61
C VAL A 134 33.97 -29.22 11.13
N MET A 135 33.21 -28.37 10.46
CA MET A 135 31.83 -28.06 10.87
C MET A 135 30.92 -29.31 10.78
N LEU A 136 31.04 -30.10 9.71
CA LEU A 136 30.27 -31.35 9.54
C LEU A 136 30.60 -32.37 10.65
N THR A 137 31.88 -32.60 10.91
CA THR A 137 32.30 -33.57 11.94
C THR A 137 31.93 -33.11 13.35
N ARG A 138 31.99 -31.81 13.66
CA ARG A 138 31.49 -31.30 14.95
C ARG A 138 29.99 -31.48 15.11
N ALA A 139 29.21 -31.22 14.06
CA ALA A 139 27.77 -31.49 14.07
C ALA A 139 27.44 -32.97 14.26
N LEU A 140 28.17 -33.86 13.59
CA LEU A 140 28.04 -35.31 13.75
C LEU A 140 28.42 -35.80 15.15
N LYS A 141 29.54 -35.32 15.71
CA LYS A 141 29.90 -35.59 17.12
C LYS A 141 28.82 -35.14 18.08
N LYS A 142 28.26 -33.94 17.85
CA LYS A 142 27.17 -33.39 18.68
C LYS A 142 25.88 -34.21 18.56
N ALA A 143 25.68 -34.85 17.41
CA ALA A 143 24.63 -35.80 17.13
C ALA A 143 24.93 -37.24 17.63
N PHE A 144 25.99 -37.43 18.43
CA PHE A 144 26.41 -38.74 18.95
C PHE A 144 26.74 -39.78 17.86
N VAL A 145 27.13 -39.32 16.66
CA VAL A 145 27.67 -40.19 15.61
C VAL A 145 29.15 -40.44 15.89
N ASP A 146 29.58 -41.70 15.81
CA ASP A 146 31.00 -42.04 15.85
C ASP A 146 31.69 -41.50 14.59
N VAL A 147 32.64 -40.60 14.78
CA VAL A 147 33.42 -39.99 13.69
C VAL A 147 34.87 -40.45 13.65
N THR A 148 35.15 -41.62 14.21
CA THR A 148 36.47 -42.25 14.13
C THR A 148 36.69 -42.79 12.71
N PRO A 149 37.75 -42.37 11.99
CA PRO A 149 38.03 -42.91 10.66
C PRO A 149 38.50 -44.37 10.75
N SER A 150 37.81 -45.27 10.05
CA SER A 150 38.20 -46.69 9.96
C SER A 150 39.31 -46.98 8.94
N LYS A 151 39.59 -46.01 8.06
CA LYS A 151 40.68 -46.01 7.06
C LYS A 151 41.12 -44.57 6.80
N THR A 152 42.42 -44.35 6.56
CA THR A 152 42.95 -43.06 6.12
C THR A 152 42.74 -42.92 4.62
N ALA A 153 42.18 -41.78 4.17
CA ALA A 153 42.10 -41.49 2.74
C ALA A 153 43.44 -40.93 2.24
N GLU A 154 43.99 -41.50 1.17
CA GLU A 154 45.30 -41.14 0.63
C GLU A 154 45.16 -40.21 -0.58
N PHE A 155 45.22 -38.89 -0.36
CA PHE A 155 45.30 -37.88 -1.43
C PHE A 155 46.69 -37.23 -1.43
N VAL A 156 47.18 -36.84 -2.61
CA VAL A 156 48.54 -36.28 -2.77
C VAL A 156 48.71 -34.91 -2.11
N ASP A 157 47.62 -34.20 -1.82
CA ASP A 157 47.59 -32.89 -1.17
C ASP A 157 47.06 -32.95 0.27
N MET A 158 47.15 -34.11 0.93
CA MET A 158 46.71 -34.27 2.32
C MET A 158 47.62 -33.53 3.32
N ASP A 159 48.85 -33.22 2.93
CA ASP A 159 49.77 -32.39 3.71
C ASP A 159 49.44 -30.89 3.62
N ASP A 160 48.62 -30.46 2.66
CA ASP A 160 48.08 -29.09 2.59
C ASP A 160 46.92 -28.86 3.58
N VAL A 161 46.41 -29.93 4.22
CA VAL A 161 45.36 -29.82 5.24
C VAL A 161 45.95 -29.30 6.54
N ALA A 162 45.36 -28.23 7.08
CA ALA A 162 45.80 -27.69 8.35
C ALA A 162 45.64 -28.72 9.48
N ALA A 163 46.57 -28.72 10.44
CA ALA A 163 46.60 -29.70 11.53
C ALA A 163 45.25 -29.82 12.30
N TRP A 164 44.55 -28.70 12.48
CA TRP A 164 43.24 -28.65 13.15
C TRP A 164 42.09 -29.27 12.35
N ALA A 165 42.26 -29.50 11.04
CA ALA A 165 41.27 -30.09 10.15
C ALA A 165 41.60 -31.51 9.70
N LYS A 166 42.80 -32.02 9.99
CA LYS A 166 43.33 -33.28 9.42
C LYS A 166 42.43 -34.48 9.70
N ASP A 167 41.99 -34.64 10.96
CA ASP A 167 41.10 -35.73 11.36
C ASP A 167 39.72 -35.60 10.70
N SER A 168 39.16 -34.38 10.71
CA SER A 168 37.86 -34.10 10.12
C SER A 168 37.84 -34.34 8.61
N MET A 169 38.88 -33.90 7.91
CA MET A 169 39.03 -34.11 6.47
C MET A 169 39.20 -35.60 6.16
N SER A 170 40.06 -36.30 6.91
CA SER A 170 40.29 -37.74 6.75
C SER A 170 38.99 -38.53 6.95
N PHE A 171 38.22 -38.20 7.99
CA PHE A 171 36.91 -38.81 8.23
C PHE A 171 35.93 -38.52 7.08
N CYS A 172 35.74 -37.25 6.70
CA CYS A 172 34.80 -36.88 5.64
C CYS A 172 35.15 -37.55 4.31
N ALA A 173 36.44 -37.70 4.00
CA ALA A 173 36.94 -38.42 2.85
C ALA A 173 36.66 -39.93 2.93
N ALA A 174 37.03 -40.57 4.04
CA ALA A 174 36.82 -42.00 4.26
C ALA A 174 35.33 -42.39 4.25
N GLN A 175 34.45 -41.48 4.65
CA GLN A 175 33.01 -41.68 4.64
C GLN A 175 32.32 -41.33 3.31
N GLY A 176 33.07 -40.87 2.30
CA GLY A 176 32.52 -40.44 1.01
C GLY A 176 31.63 -39.19 1.10
N ILE A 177 31.76 -38.42 2.18
CA ILE A 177 31.05 -37.15 2.35
C ILE A 177 31.71 -36.13 1.42
N ILE A 178 33.02 -35.91 1.57
CA ILE A 178 33.84 -35.07 0.70
C ILE A 178 34.61 -35.97 -0.26
N ASN A 179 34.38 -35.81 -1.56
CA ASN A 179 35.11 -36.54 -2.60
C ASN A 179 36.26 -35.70 -3.15
N GLY A 180 37.27 -36.36 -3.73
CA GLY A 180 38.36 -35.71 -4.46
C GLY A 180 37.87 -34.91 -5.67
N VAL A 181 38.71 -34.00 -6.14
CA VAL A 181 38.42 -33.08 -7.27
C VAL A 181 39.07 -33.52 -8.59
N GLY A 182 39.73 -34.68 -8.62
CA GLY A 182 40.56 -35.15 -9.74
C GLY A 182 42.03 -35.31 -9.34
N ASP A 183 42.84 -35.97 -10.16
CA ASP A 183 44.31 -36.11 -10.01
C ASP A 183 44.80 -36.58 -8.62
N ASN A 184 44.01 -37.43 -7.96
CA ASN A 184 44.23 -37.87 -6.59
C ASN A 184 44.36 -36.71 -5.57
N ARG A 185 43.62 -35.60 -5.77
CA ARG A 185 43.59 -34.41 -4.91
C ARG A 185 42.26 -34.21 -4.18
N ILE A 186 42.30 -33.70 -2.95
CA ILE A 186 41.12 -33.29 -2.16
C ILE A 186 40.90 -31.77 -2.11
N ALA A 187 41.95 -30.99 -2.45
CA ALA A 187 41.96 -29.53 -2.53
C ALA A 187 41.41 -28.83 -1.27
N PRO A 188 42.06 -28.97 -0.10
CA PRO A 188 41.49 -28.53 1.18
C PRO A 188 41.26 -27.02 1.29
N LEU A 189 42.08 -26.22 0.60
CA LEU A 189 42.05 -24.76 0.64
C LEU A 189 41.09 -24.11 -0.37
N ASN A 190 40.51 -24.89 -1.30
CA ASN A 190 39.57 -24.36 -2.28
C ASN A 190 38.25 -23.94 -1.62
N THR A 191 37.69 -22.81 -2.05
CA THR A 191 36.33 -22.38 -1.67
C THR A 191 35.28 -23.31 -2.27
N THR A 192 34.15 -23.45 -1.59
CA THR A 192 33.07 -24.37 -1.99
C THR A 192 31.87 -23.60 -2.54
N THR A 193 31.28 -24.04 -3.66
CA THR A 193 30.05 -23.43 -4.18
C THR A 193 28.83 -23.85 -3.36
N ARG A 194 27.72 -23.09 -3.47
CA ARG A 194 26.46 -23.43 -2.79
C ARG A 194 25.94 -24.81 -3.22
N GLU A 195 25.96 -25.13 -4.52
CA GLU A 195 25.55 -26.47 -5.00
C GLU A 195 26.41 -27.60 -4.41
N GLN A 196 27.72 -27.39 -4.29
CA GLN A 196 28.63 -28.37 -3.68
C GLN A 196 28.30 -28.55 -2.20
N ALA A 197 28.14 -27.47 -1.45
CA ALA A 197 27.84 -27.54 -0.02
C ALA A 197 26.48 -28.21 0.27
N ILE A 198 25.46 -27.92 -0.54
CA ILE A 198 24.15 -28.57 -0.48
C ILE A 198 24.30 -30.08 -0.67
N VAL A 199 25.05 -30.52 -1.70
CA VAL A 199 25.30 -31.95 -1.94
C VAL A 199 26.05 -32.61 -0.79
N LEU A 200 27.04 -31.93 -0.20
CA LEU A 200 27.78 -32.46 0.96
C LEU A 200 26.85 -32.70 2.16
N VAL A 201 25.98 -31.74 2.48
CA VAL A 201 25.00 -31.88 3.58
C VAL A 201 23.96 -32.94 3.26
N GLN A 202 23.49 -33.01 2.01
CA GLN A 202 22.52 -34.04 1.59
C GLN A 202 23.08 -35.46 1.72
N ARG A 203 24.37 -35.66 1.43
CA ARG A 203 25.03 -36.96 1.67
C ARG A 203 25.03 -37.33 3.14
N VAL A 204 25.28 -36.36 4.03
CA VAL A 204 25.23 -36.58 5.47
C VAL A 204 23.81 -36.91 5.92
N ILE A 205 22.80 -36.20 5.42
CA ILE A 205 21.38 -36.48 5.69
C ILE A 205 21.04 -37.92 5.26
N LYS A 206 21.29 -38.29 4.00
CA LYS A 206 20.99 -39.63 3.48
C LYS A 206 21.69 -40.75 4.26
N LYS A 207 22.88 -40.49 4.80
CA LYS A 207 23.69 -41.49 5.49
C LYS A 207 23.34 -41.65 6.97
N TYR A 208 23.01 -40.56 7.67
CA TYR A 208 22.89 -40.57 9.13
C TYR A 208 21.50 -40.24 9.66
N ILE A 209 20.57 -39.75 8.83
CA ILE A 209 19.21 -39.41 9.26
C ILE A 209 18.22 -40.45 8.73
N PRO A 210 17.39 -41.07 9.59
CA PRO A 210 16.29 -41.91 9.15
C PRO A 210 15.33 -41.14 8.25
N GLN A 211 14.89 -41.76 7.14
CA GLN A 211 13.97 -41.14 6.17
C GLN A 211 12.68 -40.62 6.83
N SER A 212 12.17 -41.29 7.87
CA SER A 212 11.01 -40.85 8.64
C SER A 212 11.20 -39.50 9.34
N ASN A 213 12.42 -39.18 9.77
CA ASN A 213 12.73 -37.86 10.35
C ASN A 213 12.73 -36.77 9.28
N VAL A 214 13.24 -37.07 8.09
CA VAL A 214 13.23 -36.14 6.94
C VAL A 214 11.78 -35.87 6.50
N GLU A 215 10.95 -36.91 6.39
CA GLU A 215 9.52 -36.79 6.07
C GLU A 215 8.76 -36.00 7.13
N ARG A 216 8.99 -36.28 8.42
CA ARG A 216 8.38 -35.52 9.52
C ARG A 216 8.79 -34.05 9.49
N TYR A 217 10.07 -33.74 9.28
CA TYR A 217 10.53 -32.37 9.11
C TYR A 217 9.86 -31.71 7.90
N THR A 218 9.77 -32.42 6.77
CA THR A 218 9.13 -31.94 5.53
C THR A 218 7.66 -31.59 5.74
N ASN A 219 6.92 -32.41 6.48
CA ASN A 219 5.48 -32.27 6.64
C ASN A 219 5.06 -31.38 7.84
N ASN A 220 5.97 -31.10 8.77
CA ASN A 220 5.66 -30.33 9.97
C ASN A 220 6.24 -28.91 9.92
N LYS A 221 5.38 -27.93 9.62
CA LYS A 221 5.75 -26.51 9.57
C LYS A 221 6.35 -26.00 10.88
N ALA A 222 5.93 -26.51 12.03
CA ALA A 222 6.45 -26.08 13.33
C ALA A 222 7.92 -26.46 13.53
N LEU A 223 8.39 -27.55 12.91
CA LEU A 223 9.81 -27.96 12.95
C LEU A 223 10.70 -27.05 12.09
N LYS A 224 10.12 -26.41 11.08
CA LYS A 224 10.81 -25.51 10.13
C LYS A 224 10.84 -24.05 10.57
N ILE A 225 10.14 -23.69 11.65
CA ILE A 225 10.08 -22.30 12.12
C ILE A 225 11.50 -21.85 12.44
N LEU A 226 12.03 -20.98 11.58
CA LEU A 226 13.25 -20.28 11.86
C LEU A 226 12.99 -19.31 13.00
N PRO A 227 14.00 -19.02 13.83
CA PRO A 227 13.89 -18.00 14.86
C PRO A 227 13.55 -16.60 14.32
N ASN A 228 13.65 -16.41 13.01
CA ASN A 228 13.32 -15.17 12.32
C ASN A 228 12.22 -15.34 11.25
N GLY A 229 11.30 -16.30 11.42
CA GLY A 229 10.10 -16.38 10.59
C GLY A 229 9.09 -15.29 10.97
N VAL A 230 9.47 -14.01 10.85
CA VAL A 230 8.57 -12.85 10.68
C VAL A 230 7.67 -12.49 11.87
N ALA A 231 7.57 -13.37 12.87
CA ALA A 231 6.78 -13.17 14.08
C ALA A 231 7.54 -12.45 15.21
N ASN A 232 8.83 -12.13 15.05
CA ASN A 232 9.65 -11.56 16.15
C ASN A 232 10.24 -10.16 15.91
N LYS A 233 9.96 -9.49 14.79
CA LYS A 233 10.39 -8.09 14.57
C LYS A 233 9.16 -7.21 14.39
N ALA A 234 9.15 -6.06 15.06
CA ALA A 234 8.24 -4.96 14.71
C ALA A 234 8.42 -4.60 13.23
N ILE A 235 7.31 -4.37 12.53
CA ILE A 235 7.32 -3.99 11.12
C ILE A 235 6.81 -2.58 10.96
N ARG A 236 7.10 -1.99 9.80
CA ARG A 236 6.67 -0.65 9.42
C ARG A 236 5.93 -0.74 8.08
N VAL A 237 4.64 -0.45 8.12
CA VAL A 237 3.74 -0.55 6.95
C VAL A 237 3.36 0.86 6.51
N ALA A 238 3.59 1.23 5.26
CA ALA A 238 3.11 2.48 4.70
C ALA A 238 2.07 2.23 3.60
N LEU A 239 0.95 2.96 3.63
CA LEU A 239 -0.07 2.93 2.60
C LEU A 239 -0.15 4.31 1.96
N ALA A 240 0.04 4.37 0.64
CA ALA A 240 0.00 5.60 -0.15
C ALA A 240 -0.86 5.42 -1.39
N GLY A 241 -1.29 6.55 -1.94
CA GLY A 241 -2.13 6.57 -3.13
C GLY A 241 -3.01 7.79 -3.18
N ASP A 242 -3.73 7.90 -4.28
CA ASP A 242 -4.41 9.12 -4.68
C ASP A 242 -5.62 9.48 -3.81
N SER A 243 -6.12 8.54 -3.00
CA SER A 243 -7.40 8.69 -2.30
C SER A 243 -7.61 7.75 -1.10
N ILE A 244 -6.51 7.34 -0.47
CA ILE A 244 -6.46 6.38 0.65
C ILE A 244 -7.28 6.78 1.89
N PRO A 245 -7.35 8.06 2.34
CA PRO A 245 -7.84 8.35 3.68
C PRO A 245 -8.84 9.49 3.74
N TRP A 246 -9.88 9.44 2.92
CA TRP A 246 -11.02 10.35 3.06
C TRP A 246 -11.71 10.25 4.44
N GLY A 247 -11.28 9.31 5.30
CA GLY A 247 -11.56 9.22 6.74
C GLY A 247 -10.95 10.31 7.63
N THR A 248 -11.42 10.35 8.88
CA THR A 248 -11.20 11.43 9.87
C THR A 248 -9.79 11.47 10.48
N GLY A 249 -9.03 10.36 10.46
CA GLY A 249 -7.73 10.22 11.12
C GLY A 249 -6.85 9.12 10.50
N MET A 250 -6.04 8.44 11.30
CA MET A 250 -5.27 7.28 10.82
C MET A 250 -6.21 6.09 10.57
N LEU A 251 -7.21 5.87 11.44
CA LEU A 251 -8.15 4.74 11.53
C LEU A 251 -9.32 5.28 12.40
N ASP A 252 -10.60 5.12 12.11
CA ASP A 252 -11.33 3.84 12.18
C ASP A 252 -12.36 3.68 11.07
N ASP A 253 -12.44 4.65 10.16
CA ASP A 253 -13.48 4.68 9.15
C ASP A 253 -12.99 4.31 7.75
N SER A 254 -11.68 4.21 7.50
CA SER A 254 -11.14 3.89 6.17
C SER A 254 -10.66 2.44 6.09
N TYR A 255 -10.42 1.93 4.88
CA TYR A 255 -9.90 0.57 4.72
C TYR A 255 -8.55 0.34 5.42
N VAL A 256 -7.76 1.42 5.65
CA VAL A 256 -6.49 1.36 6.40
C VAL A 256 -6.72 0.91 7.85
N ALA A 257 -7.88 1.23 8.44
CA ALA A 257 -8.28 0.77 9.78
C ALA A 257 -8.25 -0.76 9.87
N TYR A 258 -8.81 -1.42 8.86
CA TYR A 258 -8.83 -2.88 8.81
C TYR A 258 -7.46 -3.48 8.49
N VAL A 259 -6.58 -2.76 7.79
CA VAL A 259 -5.18 -3.19 7.62
C VAL A 259 -4.43 -3.13 8.96
N ASP A 260 -4.58 -2.04 9.72
CA ASP A 260 -3.98 -1.96 11.07
C ASP A 260 -4.54 -3.00 12.02
N ASP A 261 -5.86 -3.26 12.00
CA ASP A 261 -6.49 -4.36 12.74
C ASP A 261 -5.83 -5.70 12.39
N TYR A 262 -5.61 -5.95 11.10
CA TYR A 262 -4.99 -7.20 10.64
C TYR A 262 -3.57 -7.33 11.17
N VAL A 263 -2.78 -6.27 11.09
CA VAL A 263 -1.41 -6.23 11.64
C VAL A 263 -1.45 -6.47 13.16
N ARG A 264 -2.35 -5.83 13.89
CA ARG A 264 -2.45 -5.94 15.36
C ARG A 264 -3.02 -7.24 15.89
N THR A 265 -3.73 -8.00 15.06
CA THR A 265 -4.42 -9.23 15.47
C THR A 265 -3.86 -10.51 14.84
N LYS A 266 -3.14 -10.39 13.71
CA LYS A 266 -2.54 -11.54 13.01
C LYS A 266 -1.03 -11.61 13.13
N LEU A 267 -0.36 -10.48 13.39
CA LEU A 267 1.07 -10.43 13.65
C LEU A 267 1.40 -10.17 15.12
N ALA A 268 0.40 -9.76 15.91
CA ALA A 268 0.51 -9.53 17.35
C ALA A 268 -0.77 -9.99 18.09
N THR A 269 -0.65 -10.09 19.40
CA THR A 269 -1.79 -10.13 20.34
C THR A 269 -1.92 -8.74 20.93
N THR A 270 -3.02 -8.05 20.62
CA THR A 270 -3.31 -6.70 21.10
C THR A 270 -4.56 -6.70 21.97
N LEU A 271 -4.43 -6.17 23.18
CA LEU A 271 -5.47 -6.03 24.17
C LEU A 271 -5.94 -4.58 24.23
N LEU A 272 -7.25 -4.40 24.21
CA LEU A 272 -7.92 -3.11 24.43
C LEU A 272 -8.31 -2.96 25.90
N PRO A 273 -8.69 -1.74 26.36
CA PRO A 273 -9.08 -1.51 27.75
C PRO A 273 -10.21 -2.39 28.26
N SER A 274 -11.10 -2.86 27.38
CA SER A 274 -12.15 -3.82 27.72
C SER A 274 -11.64 -5.20 28.19
N ALA A 275 -10.37 -5.52 27.94
CA ALA A 275 -9.72 -6.75 28.39
C ALA A 275 -8.91 -6.55 29.69
N PHE A 276 -8.90 -5.35 30.27
CA PHE A 276 -8.15 -5.03 31.48
C PHE A 276 -9.03 -5.06 32.72
N THR A 277 -8.41 -5.31 33.88
CA THR A 277 -9.04 -5.15 35.18
C THR A 277 -8.53 -3.88 35.84
N PHE A 278 -9.40 -2.91 36.05
CA PHE A 278 -9.07 -1.63 36.70
C PHE A 278 -9.47 -1.65 38.17
N SER A 279 -8.60 -1.10 39.01
CA SER A 279 -8.86 -0.78 40.42
C SER A 279 -8.68 0.72 40.60
N GLY A 280 -9.77 1.43 40.89
CA GLY A 280 -9.80 2.90 40.98
C GLY A 280 -10.81 3.54 40.01
N ALA A 281 -10.87 4.87 40.00
CA ALA A 281 -11.79 5.61 39.17
C ALA A 281 -11.33 5.65 37.71
N THR A 282 -12.21 5.27 36.78
CA THR A 282 -11.93 5.25 35.34
C THR A 282 -12.88 6.14 34.54
N GLN A 283 -12.38 6.71 33.44
CA GLN A 283 -13.19 7.43 32.46
C GLN A 283 -12.81 6.99 31.04
N VAL A 284 -13.81 6.73 30.19
CA VAL A 284 -13.60 6.48 28.76
C VAL A 284 -13.40 7.82 28.03
N ILE A 285 -12.36 7.89 27.20
CA ILE A 285 -12.05 9.03 26.34
C ILE A 285 -12.29 8.60 24.89
N ASN A 286 -13.20 9.29 24.20
CA ASN A 286 -13.41 9.09 22.76
C ASN A 286 -12.61 10.14 21.98
N ASN A 287 -11.70 9.69 21.13
CA ASN A 287 -10.84 10.55 20.31
C ASN A 287 -10.24 9.75 19.14
N ASN A 288 -10.46 10.19 17.90
CA ASN A 288 -10.04 9.51 16.68
C ASN A 288 -8.51 9.49 16.46
N ARG A 289 -7.74 10.06 17.39
CA ARG A 289 -6.28 9.90 17.42
C ARG A 289 -5.82 8.68 18.21
N PHE A 290 -6.72 8.01 18.94
CA PHE A 290 -6.48 6.70 19.56
C PHE A 290 -6.83 5.56 18.60
N TYR A 291 -6.17 4.41 18.76
CA TYR A 291 -6.59 3.19 18.08
C TYR A 291 -8.01 2.79 18.56
N LYS A 292 -8.92 2.48 17.64
CA LYS A 292 -10.35 2.27 17.93
C LYS A 292 -11.05 3.48 18.55
N SER A 293 -10.53 4.67 18.29
CA SER A 293 -11.07 5.96 18.71
C SER A 293 -11.35 6.05 20.21
N SER A 294 -10.70 5.23 21.03
CA SER A 294 -11.03 5.10 22.45
C SER A 294 -9.82 4.78 23.31
N ALA A 295 -9.75 5.40 24.48
CA ALA A 295 -8.80 5.08 25.54
C ALA A 295 -9.52 5.10 26.90
N THR A 296 -8.90 4.52 27.92
CA THR A 296 -9.40 4.59 29.29
C THR A 296 -8.40 5.35 30.16
N MET A 297 -8.88 6.42 30.79
CA MET A 297 -8.15 7.14 31.82
C MET A 297 -8.41 6.49 33.16
N LEU A 298 -7.35 6.21 33.91
CA LEU A 298 -7.36 5.79 35.29
C LEU A 298 -6.80 6.94 36.14
N SER A 299 -7.43 7.26 37.26
CA SER A 299 -7.08 8.42 38.08
C SER A 299 -6.84 8.06 39.54
N ALA A 300 -6.14 8.95 40.24
CA ALA A 300 -5.73 8.88 41.64
C ALA A 300 -4.53 7.96 41.93
N GLN A 301 -3.76 8.35 42.96
CA GLN A 301 -2.62 7.58 43.44
C GLN A 301 -3.09 6.24 44.03
N GLY A 302 -2.34 5.18 43.77
CA GLY A 302 -2.65 3.81 44.20
C GLY A 302 -3.61 3.07 43.28
N SER A 303 -4.24 3.75 42.31
CA SER A 303 -5.04 3.09 41.29
C SER A 303 -4.19 2.21 40.37
N GLU A 304 -4.75 1.09 39.93
CA GLU A 304 -4.06 0.06 39.16
C GLU A 304 -4.87 -0.38 37.93
N VAL A 305 -4.15 -0.83 36.90
CA VAL A 305 -4.71 -1.60 35.80
C VAL A 305 -3.89 -2.88 35.62
N THR A 306 -4.56 -4.03 35.55
CA THR A 306 -3.94 -5.35 35.45
C THR A 306 -4.46 -6.12 34.24
N PHE A 307 -3.56 -6.81 33.54
CA PHE A 307 -3.88 -7.67 32.40
C PHE A 307 -2.82 -8.77 32.22
N SER A 308 -3.18 -9.86 31.55
CA SER A 308 -2.22 -10.91 31.19
C SER A 308 -1.97 -10.93 29.69
N LEU A 309 -0.72 -11.08 29.30
CA LEU A 309 -0.31 -11.10 27.89
C LEU A 309 0.82 -12.12 27.71
N GLU A 310 0.77 -12.86 26.60
CA GLU A 310 1.79 -13.84 26.23
C GLU A 310 2.69 -13.30 25.13
N GLY A 311 4.01 -13.39 25.35
CA GLY A 311 5.01 -12.95 24.40
C GLY A 311 6.37 -12.71 25.05
N ASP A 312 7.32 -12.26 24.24
CA ASP A 312 8.65 -11.82 24.66
C ASP A 312 8.77 -10.28 24.66
N GLU A 313 7.68 -9.55 24.39
CA GLU A 313 7.60 -8.11 24.46
C GLU A 313 6.29 -7.69 25.17
N LEU A 314 6.35 -6.58 25.91
CA LEU A 314 5.20 -5.79 26.30
C LEU A 314 5.37 -4.41 25.68
N SER A 315 4.41 -3.97 24.86
CA SER A 315 4.29 -2.60 24.41
C SER A 315 2.94 -2.03 24.84
N ILE A 316 2.94 -0.89 25.54
CA ILE A 316 1.72 -0.14 25.84
C ILE A 316 1.66 1.13 25.02
N VAL A 317 0.46 1.56 24.66
CA VAL A 317 0.21 2.87 24.06
C VAL A 317 -0.56 3.71 25.06
N GLN A 318 0.01 4.86 25.42
CA GLN A 318 -0.58 5.82 26.34
C GLN A 318 -1.00 7.11 25.64
N GLY A 319 -2.04 7.75 26.17
CA GLY A 319 -2.35 9.15 25.89
C GLY A 319 -1.55 10.06 26.83
N ILE A 320 -0.89 11.07 26.27
CA ILE A 320 -0.17 12.07 27.04
C ILE A 320 -0.76 13.44 26.67
N GLU A 321 -1.37 14.10 27.65
CA GLU A 321 -1.99 15.40 27.44
C GLU A 321 -0.92 16.45 27.11
N ARG A 322 -1.31 17.49 26.35
CA ARG A 322 -0.41 18.61 26.04
C ARG A 322 0.04 19.37 27.30
N THR A 323 -0.79 19.40 28.34
CA THR A 323 -0.45 20.03 29.63
C THR A 323 0.17 19.03 30.59
N HIS A 324 1.04 19.52 31.48
CA HIS A 324 1.70 18.67 32.48
C HIS A 324 0.89 18.48 33.76
N LYS A 325 -0.29 19.11 33.88
CA LYS A 325 -1.01 19.23 35.16
C LYS A 325 -1.26 17.88 35.86
N ASN A 326 -1.53 16.83 35.09
CA ASN A 326 -1.86 15.51 35.62
C ASN A 326 -0.78 14.46 35.30
N ALA A 327 0.43 14.89 34.92
CA ALA A 327 1.50 13.95 34.64
C ALA A 327 1.87 13.17 35.91
N SER A 328 2.14 11.89 35.73
CA SER A 328 2.26 10.91 36.81
C SER A 328 3.49 10.06 36.65
N ILE A 329 3.92 9.48 37.76
CA ILE A 329 4.84 8.35 37.79
C ILE A 329 4.04 7.05 37.87
N ILE A 330 4.35 6.13 36.97
CA ILE A 330 3.69 4.83 36.84
C ILE A 330 4.70 3.73 37.14
N GLU A 331 4.36 2.83 38.05
CA GLU A 331 5.12 1.60 38.30
C GLU A 331 4.61 0.48 37.40
N LEU A 332 5.52 -0.23 36.74
CA LEU A 332 5.24 -1.49 36.07
C LEU A 332 5.62 -2.64 37.01
N LEU A 333 4.65 -3.48 37.34
CA LEU A 333 4.87 -4.76 38.02
C LEU A 333 4.68 -5.90 37.01
N VAL A 334 5.59 -6.88 37.06
CA VAL A 334 5.54 -8.11 36.27
C VAL A 334 5.42 -9.27 37.26
N ASP A 335 4.33 -10.03 37.15
CA ASP A 335 3.99 -11.13 38.05
C ASP A 335 4.04 -10.72 39.54
N GLY A 336 3.54 -9.52 39.83
CA GLY A 336 3.46 -8.95 41.18
C GLY A 336 4.76 -8.31 41.69
N VAL A 337 5.86 -8.37 40.92
CA VAL A 337 7.15 -7.78 41.31
C VAL A 337 7.42 -6.52 40.50
N LYS A 338 7.84 -5.43 41.17
CA LYS A 338 8.23 -4.19 40.49
C LYS A 338 9.35 -4.46 39.49
N TYR A 339 9.13 -4.07 38.24
CA TYR A 339 10.05 -4.27 37.13
C TYR A 339 10.63 -2.95 36.62
N ASP A 340 9.80 -1.93 36.46
CA ASP A 340 10.21 -0.61 35.95
C ASP A 340 9.32 0.52 36.47
N GLU A 341 9.71 1.76 36.23
CA GLU A 341 8.97 2.98 36.57
C GLU A 341 9.14 4.03 35.46
N PHE A 342 8.04 4.64 35.00
CA PHE A 342 8.09 5.65 33.95
C PHE A 342 7.19 6.85 34.22
N SER A 343 7.51 7.98 33.58
CA SER A 343 6.76 9.22 33.67
C SER A 343 5.82 9.41 32.47
N THR A 344 4.63 9.96 32.72
CA THR A 344 3.69 10.43 31.69
C THR A 344 3.83 11.92 31.37
N PHE A 345 4.92 12.57 31.83
CA PHE A 345 5.19 13.98 31.55
C PHE A 345 5.46 14.22 30.07
N ASN A 346 4.71 15.14 29.49
CA ASN A 346 4.90 15.53 28.09
C ASN A 346 6.19 16.32 27.92
N GLN A 347 7.07 15.89 27.02
CA GLN A 347 8.34 16.58 26.77
C GLN A 347 8.23 17.62 25.64
N THR A 348 7.08 17.72 24.97
CA THR A 348 6.90 18.69 23.88
C THR A 348 6.80 20.12 24.43
N PRO A 349 7.25 21.14 23.67
CA PRO A 349 7.08 22.52 24.05
C PRO A 349 5.61 22.87 24.32
N ILE A 350 5.38 23.57 25.43
CA ILE A 350 4.10 24.18 25.81
C ILE A 350 4.37 25.61 26.25
N GLY A 351 3.47 26.53 25.91
CA GLY A 351 3.61 27.91 26.33
C GLY A 351 2.50 28.81 25.83
N HIS A 352 2.77 30.11 25.90
CA HIS A 352 1.86 31.18 25.51
C HIS A 352 2.61 32.20 24.65
N GLU A 353 1.98 32.71 23.60
CA GLU A 353 2.57 33.71 22.70
C GLU A 353 1.60 34.85 22.40
N ASN A 354 2.18 36.02 22.12
CA ASN A 354 1.47 37.24 21.70
C ASN A 354 2.12 37.76 20.42
N LEU A 355 1.36 37.84 19.33
CA LEU A 355 1.79 38.34 18.04
C LEU A 355 1.05 39.62 17.69
N THR A 356 1.71 40.50 16.94
CA THR A 356 1.09 41.72 16.39
C THR A 356 1.45 41.86 14.92
N PHE A 357 0.43 42.02 14.08
CA PHE A 357 0.55 42.22 12.65
C PHE A 357 0.04 43.61 12.26
N GLN A 358 0.60 44.17 11.18
CA GLN A 358 0.16 45.44 10.60
C GLN A 358 -0.57 45.20 9.27
N GLY A 359 -1.67 45.91 9.07
CA GLY A 359 -2.47 45.81 7.85
C GLY A 359 -1.85 46.55 6.67
N ASN A 360 -2.00 45.98 5.48
CA ASN A 360 -1.62 46.58 4.20
C ASN A 360 -2.83 46.80 3.26
N GLY A 361 -4.05 46.55 3.75
CA GLY A 361 -5.28 46.63 2.98
C GLY A 361 -5.62 45.43 2.11
N LYS A 362 -4.78 44.38 2.09
CA LYS A 362 -4.94 43.22 1.19
C LYS A 362 -4.81 41.87 1.90
N THR A 363 -3.99 41.77 2.95
CA THR A 363 -3.72 40.50 3.63
C THR A 363 -4.93 40.00 4.43
N LEU A 364 -5.28 38.73 4.20
CA LEU A 364 -6.35 38.00 4.91
C LEU A 364 -5.81 36.93 5.86
N LEU A 365 -4.61 36.42 5.61
CA LEU A 365 -4.01 35.28 6.29
C LEU A 365 -2.77 35.74 7.06
N PHE A 366 -2.71 35.40 8.35
CA PHE A 366 -1.63 35.79 9.25
C PHE A 366 -1.04 34.54 9.92
N ASP A 367 0.22 34.24 9.63
CA ASP A 367 0.95 33.07 10.18
C ASP A 367 1.21 33.25 11.67
N LEU A 368 0.79 32.27 12.48
CA LEU A 368 1.06 32.25 13.92
C LEU A 368 2.44 31.67 14.27
N GLY A 369 3.20 31.19 13.28
CA GLY A 369 4.55 30.67 13.46
C GLY A 369 4.63 29.29 14.10
N ARG A 370 3.48 28.64 14.39
CA ARG A 370 3.39 27.36 15.12
C ARG A 370 2.16 26.56 14.75
N SER A 371 2.23 25.24 14.93
CA SER A 371 1.07 24.33 15.01
C SER A 371 0.55 24.18 16.44
N PHE A 372 -0.56 23.44 16.59
CA PHE A 372 -1.09 23.00 17.89
C PHE A 372 -1.43 24.14 18.86
N THR A 373 -1.76 25.31 18.31
CA THR A 373 -2.21 26.47 19.09
C THR A 373 -3.69 26.34 19.46
N TYR A 374 -4.09 26.86 20.61
CA TYR A 374 -5.46 26.90 21.10
C TYR A 374 -5.68 28.13 21.99
N ASN A 375 -6.90 28.33 22.51
CA ASN A 375 -7.26 29.49 23.33
C ASN A 375 -6.94 30.85 22.66
N HIS A 376 -7.25 30.97 21.37
CA HIS A 376 -6.99 32.20 20.62
C HIS A 376 -7.84 33.38 21.11
N LEU A 377 -7.18 34.52 21.30
CA LEU A 377 -7.81 35.82 21.46
C LEU A 377 -7.28 36.74 20.36
N VAL A 378 -8.16 37.11 19.43
CA VAL A 378 -7.82 37.98 18.29
C VAL A 378 -8.45 39.34 18.49
N LYS A 379 -7.66 40.41 18.35
CA LYS A 379 -8.11 41.80 18.45
C LYS A 379 -7.70 42.62 17.23
N ARG A 380 -8.62 43.40 16.68
CA ARG A 380 -8.37 44.41 15.63
C ARG A 380 -8.51 45.80 16.23
N ASN A 381 -7.41 46.57 16.27
CA ASN A 381 -7.36 47.88 16.94
C ASN A 381 -8.01 47.86 18.33
N GLU A 382 -7.64 46.87 19.16
CA GLU A 382 -8.15 46.62 20.52
C GLU A 382 -9.53 45.96 20.62
N ASN A 383 -10.34 45.96 19.55
CA ASN A 383 -11.63 45.28 19.53
C ASN A 383 -11.47 43.77 19.38
N THR A 384 -12.00 42.99 20.32
CA THR A 384 -12.03 41.53 20.23
C THR A 384 -12.89 41.07 19.07
N LEU A 385 -12.31 40.25 18.19
CA LEU A 385 -12.99 39.62 17.07
C LEU A 385 -13.60 38.28 17.49
N LYS A 386 -14.71 37.89 16.86
CA LYS A 386 -15.33 36.58 17.03
C LYS A 386 -14.82 35.60 15.98
N GLY A 387 -14.37 34.44 16.45
CA GLY A 387 -13.87 33.38 15.60
C GLY A 387 -13.37 32.20 16.41
N ALA A 388 -13.02 31.13 15.72
CA ALA A 388 -12.54 29.91 16.35
C ALA A 388 -11.65 29.12 15.38
N LEU A 389 -10.95 28.14 15.93
CA LEU A 389 -10.24 27.15 15.16
C LEU A 389 -11.22 26.31 14.35
N ASN A 390 -10.93 26.11 13.07
CA ASN A 390 -11.81 25.42 12.15
C ASN A 390 -12.00 23.96 12.56
N THR A 391 -13.24 23.53 12.74
CA THR A 391 -13.60 22.13 13.01
C THR A 391 -14.42 21.50 11.88
N GLU A 392 -14.78 22.26 10.83
CA GLU A 392 -15.75 21.84 9.81
C GLU A 392 -15.23 21.95 8.36
N GLY A 393 -15.81 21.13 7.47
CA GLY A 393 -15.74 21.31 6.02
C GLY A 393 -14.44 20.91 5.30
N TYR A 394 -14.50 20.95 3.97
CA TYR A 394 -13.38 20.83 3.04
C TYR A 394 -13.14 22.22 2.45
N GLY A 395 -11.96 22.80 2.67
CA GLY A 395 -11.72 24.22 2.45
C GLY A 395 -12.40 25.05 3.54
N ALA A 396 -11.64 25.89 4.22
CA ALA A 396 -12.17 26.78 5.24
C ALA A 396 -12.47 28.15 4.63
N THR A 397 -13.57 28.78 5.02
CA THR A 397 -13.78 30.22 4.85
C THR A 397 -14.41 30.78 6.13
N PRO A 398 -13.94 31.92 6.67
CA PRO A 398 -14.50 32.48 7.89
C PRO A 398 -16.01 32.75 7.74
N THR A 399 -16.83 32.12 8.58
CA THR A 399 -18.26 32.45 8.72
C THR A 399 -18.45 33.68 9.64
N GLU A 400 -17.65 33.74 10.70
CA GLU A 400 -17.51 34.86 11.66
C GLU A 400 -16.39 35.84 11.25
N ASP A 401 -15.90 36.70 12.14
CA ASP A 401 -14.86 37.70 11.83
C ASP A 401 -13.54 37.05 11.40
N TYR A 402 -13.22 35.89 11.97
CA TYR A 402 -12.06 35.10 11.59
C TYR A 402 -12.27 33.60 11.81
N THR A 403 -11.40 32.79 11.20
CA THR A 403 -11.20 31.39 11.60
C THR A 403 -9.70 31.08 11.70
N VAL A 404 -9.30 30.19 12.59
CA VAL A 404 -7.93 29.66 12.63
C VAL A 404 -7.88 28.36 11.84
N ILE A 405 -6.93 28.26 10.93
CA ILE A 405 -6.80 27.15 10.00
C ILE A 405 -5.36 26.67 9.95
N ARG A 406 -5.14 25.45 9.46
CA ARG A 406 -3.79 24.95 9.17
C ARG A 406 -3.39 25.26 7.74
N LYS A 407 -2.12 25.56 7.52
CA LYS A 407 -1.52 25.77 6.19
C LYS A 407 -0.06 25.33 6.20
N TYR A 408 0.44 24.90 5.05
CA TYR A 408 1.86 24.74 4.84
C TYR A 408 2.60 26.08 4.87
N THR A 409 3.76 26.10 5.48
CA THR A 409 4.73 27.19 5.38
C THR A 409 6.11 26.61 5.08
N ASN A 410 6.96 27.37 4.41
CA ASN A 410 8.36 27.02 4.21
C ASN A 410 9.21 27.80 5.23
N SER A 411 9.64 27.11 6.27
CA SER A 411 10.51 27.67 7.31
C SER A 411 11.92 27.11 7.11
N ALA A 412 12.85 27.99 6.69
CA ALA A 412 14.25 27.64 6.47
C ALA A 412 14.50 26.43 5.53
N GLY A 413 13.70 26.29 4.46
CA GLY A 413 13.83 25.21 3.49
C GLY A 413 13.15 23.91 3.90
N LYS A 414 12.37 23.91 4.99
CA LYS A 414 11.55 22.78 5.44
C LYS A 414 10.08 23.14 5.39
N LEU A 415 9.29 22.21 4.86
CA LEU A 415 7.84 22.32 4.83
C LEU A 415 7.29 22.00 6.22
N GLU A 416 6.62 22.98 6.84
CA GLU A 416 6.02 22.89 8.16
C GLU A 416 4.52 23.20 8.07
N VAL A 417 3.74 22.71 9.03
CA VAL A 417 2.31 23.05 9.14
C VAL A 417 2.16 24.04 10.28
N HIS A 418 1.67 25.24 9.98
CA HIS A 418 1.37 26.27 10.99
C HIS A 418 -0.14 26.55 11.05
N HIS A 419 -0.57 27.11 12.16
CA HIS A 419 -1.85 27.78 12.26
C HIS A 419 -1.78 29.20 11.71
N TYR A 420 -2.82 29.57 10.98
CA TYR A 420 -3.04 30.91 10.43
C TYR A 420 -4.36 31.45 10.91
N VAL A 421 -4.41 32.73 11.25
CA VAL A 421 -5.67 33.46 11.39
C VAL A 421 -6.09 33.92 10.00
N TRP A 422 -7.25 33.46 9.54
CA TRP A 422 -7.91 33.92 8.33
C TRP A 422 -9.03 34.90 8.70
N LEU A 423 -8.85 36.18 8.38
CA LEU A 423 -9.88 37.21 8.55
C LEU A 423 -10.93 37.15 7.43
N LYS A 424 -12.20 37.42 7.77
CA LYS A 424 -13.29 37.55 6.79
C LYS A 424 -13.11 38.75 5.85
N GLN A 425 -12.46 39.80 6.35
CA GLN A 425 -12.17 41.03 5.63
C GLN A 425 -10.70 41.40 5.81
N PRO A 426 -10.04 42.00 4.80
CA PRO A 426 -8.63 42.32 4.90
C PRO A 426 -8.37 43.34 6.01
N LEU A 427 -7.20 43.23 6.64
CA LEU A 427 -6.72 44.20 7.62
C LEU A 427 -6.28 45.47 6.87
N LEU A 428 -6.95 46.60 7.10
CA LEU A 428 -6.73 47.86 6.38
C LEU A 428 -5.37 48.45 6.71
N ALA A 429 -4.85 49.29 5.80
CA ALA A 429 -3.59 49.99 6.00
C ALA A 429 -3.63 50.82 7.30
N GLY A 430 -2.66 50.61 8.18
CA GLY A 430 -2.56 51.31 9.48
C GLY A 430 -3.29 50.62 10.64
N GLU A 431 -4.11 49.60 10.39
CA GLU A 431 -4.71 48.80 11.46
C GLU A 431 -3.74 47.76 12.02
N LYS A 432 -3.96 47.39 13.29
CA LYS A 432 -3.20 46.36 13.99
C LYS A 432 -4.07 45.16 14.30
N LEU A 433 -3.52 43.97 14.09
CA LEU A 433 -4.10 42.70 14.54
C LEU A 433 -3.22 42.14 15.66
N ALA A 434 -3.73 42.10 16.89
CA ALA A 434 -3.07 41.46 18.01
C ALA A 434 -3.69 40.07 18.22
N VAL A 435 -2.85 39.04 18.33
CA VAL A 435 -3.28 37.65 18.53
C VAL A 435 -2.53 37.07 19.72
N SER A 436 -3.26 36.59 20.73
CA SER A 436 -2.68 35.79 21.80
C SER A 436 -3.23 34.37 21.78
N PHE A 437 -2.40 33.39 22.12
CA PHE A 437 -2.77 31.98 22.09
C PHE A 437 -1.84 31.14 22.97
N ASP A 438 -2.33 29.99 23.40
CA ASP A 438 -1.53 28.93 24.01
C ASP A 438 -1.10 27.94 22.92
N TYR A 439 -0.02 27.19 23.15
CA TYR A 439 0.43 26.12 22.26
C TYR A 439 0.88 24.89 23.04
N GLY A 440 0.64 23.70 22.49
CA GLY A 440 1.11 22.43 23.05
C GLY A 440 0.56 21.22 22.29
N GLU A 441 1.37 20.18 22.15
CA GLU A 441 1.00 18.97 21.41
C GLU A 441 0.51 17.86 22.34
N SER A 442 -0.67 17.30 22.08
CA SER A 442 -1.11 16.08 22.76
C SER A 442 -0.55 14.88 22.00
N ILE A 443 0.01 13.90 22.71
CA ILE A 443 0.61 12.70 22.12
C ILE A 443 -0.36 11.53 22.34
N THR A 444 -0.65 10.80 21.25
CA THR A 444 -1.60 9.69 21.22
C THR A 444 -1.09 8.62 20.27
N TYR A 445 -1.86 7.56 20.05
CA TYR A 445 -1.54 6.53 19.06
C TYR A 445 -1.22 7.11 17.67
N MET A 446 -1.92 8.16 17.23
CA MET A 446 -1.66 8.85 15.97
C MET A 446 -0.83 10.13 16.13
N LYS A 447 0.32 10.15 15.42
CA LYS A 447 1.06 11.35 15.08
C LYS A 447 0.42 12.02 13.87
N SER A 448 0.02 13.27 14.04
CA SER A 448 -0.63 14.10 13.03
C SER A 448 -0.43 15.58 13.40
N ALA A 449 -0.53 16.47 12.43
CA ALA A 449 -0.63 17.91 12.62
C ALA A 449 -2.04 18.35 13.08
N MET A 450 -2.93 17.42 13.44
CA MET A 450 -4.27 17.66 13.99
C MET A 450 -4.28 17.43 15.49
N ASN A 451 -4.93 18.31 16.26
CA ASN A 451 -5.02 18.20 17.70
C ASN A 451 -6.39 18.67 18.25
N GLU A 452 -6.63 18.53 19.55
CA GLU A 452 -7.86 19.04 20.17
C GLU A 452 -7.90 20.58 20.15
N VAL A 453 -9.09 21.15 20.03
CA VAL A 453 -9.29 22.61 20.07
C VAL A 453 -9.08 23.23 21.46
N SER A 454 -8.87 22.42 22.50
CA SER A 454 -8.62 22.84 23.88
C SER A 454 -7.45 22.09 24.53
N ASP A 455 -7.21 22.32 25.83
CA ASP A 455 -6.07 21.82 26.60
C ASP A 455 -6.10 20.35 27.03
N ARG A 456 -7.22 19.63 26.81
CA ARG A 456 -7.43 18.25 27.28
C ARG A 456 -8.03 17.33 26.24
N PHE A 457 -7.81 16.04 26.44
CA PHE A 457 -8.51 15.02 25.66
C PHE A 457 -10.02 15.04 25.93
N GLY A 458 -10.81 14.73 24.89
CA GLY A 458 -12.27 14.74 24.94
C GLY A 458 -12.92 16.01 24.38
N ALA A 459 -12.12 17.04 24.10
CA ALA A 459 -12.57 18.15 23.26
C ALA A 459 -12.61 17.76 21.77
N GLN A 460 -13.36 18.54 20.98
CA GLN A 460 -13.46 18.35 19.54
C GLN A 460 -12.07 18.47 18.90
N LEU A 461 -11.80 17.63 17.89
CA LEU A 461 -10.61 17.74 17.07
C LEU A 461 -10.76 18.86 16.05
N GLU A 462 -9.66 19.54 15.76
CA GLU A 462 -9.62 20.46 14.64
C GLU A 462 -9.85 19.78 13.28
N ASN A 463 -10.23 20.58 12.29
CA ASN A 463 -10.47 20.09 10.95
C ASN A 463 -9.18 19.54 10.34
N ARG A 464 -9.30 18.37 9.70
CA ARG A 464 -8.18 17.65 9.07
C ARG A 464 -7.67 18.24 7.75
N PHE A 465 -8.39 19.16 7.15
CA PHE A 465 -8.04 19.87 5.92
C PHE A 465 -7.53 21.28 6.24
N GLY A 466 -6.69 21.81 5.35
CA GLY A 466 -6.15 23.17 5.44
C GLY A 466 -6.98 24.23 4.73
N ASP A 467 -6.34 25.31 4.29
CA ASP A 467 -6.92 26.36 3.45
C ASP A 467 -7.23 25.94 2.01
N GLY A 468 -6.61 24.84 1.54
CA GLY A 468 -6.78 24.33 0.17
C GLY A 468 -6.08 25.15 -0.91
N ASN A 469 -4.98 25.87 -0.60
CA ASN A 469 -4.19 26.61 -1.60
C ASN A 469 -2.68 26.59 -1.28
N ASP A 470 -1.86 26.21 -2.27
CA ASP A 470 -0.40 26.38 -2.18
C ASP A 470 0.05 27.80 -2.54
N ASP A 471 -0.72 28.58 -3.32
CA ASP A 471 -0.49 30.03 -3.53
C ASP A 471 -1.72 30.68 -4.18
N TYR A 472 -2.17 31.83 -3.67
CA TYR A 472 -3.41 32.47 -4.12
C TYR A 472 -3.20 33.27 -5.42
N ASN A 473 -3.61 32.69 -6.56
CA ASN A 473 -4.00 33.40 -7.77
C ASN A 473 -5.45 33.03 -8.14
N LEU A 474 -6.37 33.97 -7.96
CA LEU A 474 -7.81 33.83 -8.20
C LEU A 474 -8.19 33.43 -9.63
N ALA A 475 -7.29 33.55 -10.60
CA ALA A 475 -7.61 33.31 -12.01
C ALA A 475 -7.39 31.86 -12.48
N VAL A 476 -6.73 30.98 -11.70
CA VAL A 476 -6.15 29.74 -12.27
C VAL A 476 -6.50 28.44 -11.55
N ASN A 477 -6.88 28.42 -10.27
CA ASN A 477 -6.93 27.16 -9.52
C ASN A 477 -8.17 26.97 -8.64
N PRO A 478 -9.26 26.38 -9.16
CA PRO A 478 -10.52 26.31 -8.41
C PRO A 478 -10.64 25.16 -7.40
N SER A 479 -9.70 24.21 -7.29
CA SER A 479 -9.90 23.05 -6.39
C SER A 479 -8.63 22.23 -6.09
N ILE A 480 -8.02 22.32 -4.90
CA ILE A 480 -7.50 21.14 -4.14
C ILE A 480 -7.39 21.45 -2.64
N SER A 481 -8.14 20.74 -1.78
CA SER A 481 -7.76 20.56 -0.38
C SER A 481 -6.97 19.26 -0.24
N ARG A 482 -5.77 19.41 0.31
CA ARG A 482 -4.81 18.34 0.59
C ARG A 482 -4.71 18.29 2.10
N GLY A 483 -4.99 17.15 2.72
CA GLY A 483 -4.52 16.90 4.10
C GLY A 483 -3.05 17.32 4.29
N LEU A 484 -2.77 18.00 5.40
CA LEU A 484 -1.51 18.71 5.54
C LEU A 484 -0.37 17.85 6.12
N ASP A 485 -0.58 16.55 6.26
CA ASP A 485 0.35 15.65 6.93
C ASP A 485 0.23 14.21 6.47
N LEU A 486 1.30 13.46 6.70
CA LEU A 486 1.28 12.01 6.76
C LEU A 486 0.88 11.61 8.18
N ARG A 487 -0.01 10.63 8.31
CA ARG A 487 -0.48 10.19 9.62
C ARG A 487 0.16 8.85 9.92
N GLN A 488 0.83 8.73 11.05
CA GLN A 488 1.57 7.52 11.41
C GLN A 488 1.43 7.22 12.90
N THR A 489 1.73 5.98 13.29
CA THR A 489 1.83 5.64 14.72
C THR A 489 2.86 6.52 15.41
N ASP A 490 2.51 7.11 16.56
CA ASP A 490 3.42 7.95 17.33
C ASP A 490 4.24 7.13 18.31
N GLU A 491 5.54 7.02 18.06
CA GLU A 491 6.46 6.28 18.94
C GLU A 491 6.57 6.91 20.33
N ARG A 492 6.30 8.21 20.47
CA ARG A 492 6.32 8.90 21.77
C ARG A 492 5.19 8.42 22.69
N ALA A 493 4.10 7.91 22.12
CA ALA A 493 3.00 7.32 22.86
C ALA A 493 3.30 5.89 23.33
N VAL A 494 4.37 5.27 22.85
CA VAL A 494 4.66 3.84 23.08
C VAL A 494 5.71 3.68 24.18
N LYS A 495 5.47 2.75 25.10
CA LYS A 495 6.49 2.22 26.02
C LYS A 495 6.62 0.73 25.79
N THR A 496 7.86 0.27 25.57
CA THR A 496 8.18 -1.10 25.18
C THR A 496 9.19 -1.71 26.13
N TRP A 497 8.91 -2.92 26.59
CA TRP A 497 9.81 -3.76 27.39
C TRP A 497 10.01 -5.09 26.67
N GLN A 498 11.26 -5.54 26.59
CA GLN A 498 11.63 -6.82 25.98
C GLN A 498 11.99 -7.83 27.08
N PHE A 499 11.67 -9.09 26.84
CA PHE A 499 11.93 -10.22 27.73
C PHE A 499 12.75 -11.27 26.99
N ASN A 500 13.62 -11.99 27.70
CA ASN A 500 14.51 -12.99 27.10
C ASN A 500 13.77 -14.22 26.57
N THR A 501 12.52 -14.44 27.00
CA THR A 501 11.71 -15.60 26.63
C THR A 501 10.26 -15.19 26.43
N SER A 502 9.63 -15.82 25.44
CA SER A 502 8.18 -15.76 25.27
C SER A 502 7.50 -16.53 26.40
N ALA A 503 6.68 -15.84 27.18
CA ALA A 503 5.91 -16.44 28.26
C ALA A 503 4.64 -15.62 28.53
N LYS A 504 3.62 -16.28 29.09
CA LYS A 504 2.44 -15.60 29.65
C LYS A 504 2.82 -14.96 30.98
N ARG A 505 2.64 -13.65 31.08
CA ARG A 505 2.93 -12.84 32.28
C ARG A 505 1.72 -12.01 32.65
N THR A 506 1.62 -11.67 33.93
CA THR A 506 0.66 -10.68 34.43
C THR A 506 1.36 -9.35 34.60
N PHE A 507 0.80 -8.31 34.00
CA PHE A 507 1.31 -6.95 34.03
C PHE A 507 0.34 -6.09 34.83
N THR A 508 0.88 -5.31 35.77
CA THR A 508 0.14 -4.30 36.52
C THR A 508 0.81 -2.96 36.35
N LEU A 509 0.06 -1.95 35.90
CA LEU A 509 0.50 -0.55 35.90
C LEU A 509 -0.16 0.15 37.09
N ARG A 510 0.63 0.69 38.00
CA ARG A 510 0.16 1.39 39.21
C ARG A 510 0.53 2.86 39.16
N ILE A 511 -0.43 3.73 39.46
CA ILE A 511 -0.17 5.17 39.62
C ILE A 511 0.51 5.40 40.98
N LYS A 512 1.81 5.71 40.96
CA LYS A 512 2.60 5.99 42.17
C LYS A 512 2.28 7.36 42.77
N GLY A 513 1.96 8.33 41.91
CA GLY A 513 1.70 9.71 42.29
C GLY A 513 1.98 10.66 41.12
N LEU A 514 1.92 11.96 41.39
CA LEU A 514 2.27 12.99 40.41
C LEU A 514 3.77 12.94 40.05
N ASP A 515 4.10 13.34 38.83
CA ASP A 515 5.48 13.57 38.42
C ASP A 515 6.10 14.70 39.28
N PRO A 516 7.33 14.55 39.82
CA PRO A 516 7.94 15.56 40.68
C PRO A 516 8.08 16.96 40.06
N ARG A 517 8.00 17.06 38.72
CA ARG A 517 8.09 18.34 37.99
C ARG A 517 6.79 19.14 37.98
N VAL A 518 5.66 18.58 38.45
CA VAL A 518 4.35 19.22 38.31
C VAL A 518 3.83 19.72 39.65
N GLN A 519 3.25 20.91 39.64
CA GLN A 519 2.76 21.58 40.85
C GLN A 519 1.25 21.39 41.00
N GLY A 520 0.86 20.20 41.46
CA GLY A 520 -0.54 19.84 41.73
C GLY A 520 -1.32 19.32 40.52
N GLY A 521 -2.50 18.76 40.78
CA GLY A 521 -3.31 18.02 39.81
C GLY A 521 -3.78 16.68 40.39
N THR A 522 -4.46 15.87 39.57
CA THR A 522 -4.82 14.50 39.95
C THR A 522 -3.97 13.56 39.11
N PRO A 523 -3.13 12.69 39.71
CA PRO A 523 -2.31 11.78 38.93
C PRO A 523 -3.20 10.82 38.16
N GLN A 524 -2.92 10.69 36.86
CA GLN A 524 -3.66 9.86 35.94
C GLN A 524 -2.74 9.06 34.99
N LEU A 525 -3.29 7.99 34.43
CA LEU A 525 -2.74 7.21 33.32
C LEU A 525 -3.83 7.06 32.26
N ILE A 526 -3.57 7.46 31.02
CA ILE A 526 -4.48 7.25 29.90
C ILE A 526 -3.92 6.10 29.06
N LEU A 527 -4.64 4.98 29.00
CA LEU A 527 -4.18 3.77 28.32
C LEU A 527 -5.08 3.47 27.12
N ASN A 528 -4.47 3.34 25.93
CA ASN A 528 -5.18 3.03 24.69
C ASN A 528 -5.13 1.53 24.35
N LEU A 529 -3.96 0.88 24.43
CA LEU A 529 -3.83 -0.57 24.22
C LEU A 529 -2.56 -1.12 24.87
N ALA A 530 -2.49 -2.45 24.98
CA ALA A 530 -1.28 -3.21 25.27
C ALA A 530 -1.10 -4.29 24.19
N THR A 531 0.12 -4.57 23.76
CA THR A 531 0.41 -5.56 22.71
C THR A 531 1.72 -6.28 22.94
N ASN A 532 1.82 -7.53 22.47
CA ASN A 532 3.05 -8.32 22.56
C ASN A 532 4.01 -8.07 21.40
N ARG A 533 3.64 -7.21 20.45
CA ARG A 533 4.52 -6.69 19.41
C ARG A 533 3.93 -5.40 18.85
N PHE A 534 4.63 -4.28 19.01
CA PHE A 534 4.17 -3.02 18.42
C PHE A 534 4.64 -2.88 16.97
N HIS A 535 3.71 -3.05 16.03
CA HIS A 535 3.94 -2.72 14.62
C HIS A 535 3.52 -1.28 14.33
N HIS A 536 4.28 -0.63 13.44
CA HIS A 536 4.06 0.75 13.04
C HIS A 536 3.31 0.80 11.71
N ILE A 537 2.36 1.70 11.61
CA ILE A 537 1.61 1.95 10.39
C ILE A 537 1.66 3.44 10.04
N MET A 538 1.74 3.73 8.75
CA MET A 538 1.62 5.05 8.16
C MET A 538 0.52 5.04 7.09
N ASN A 539 -0.37 6.01 7.22
CA ASN A 539 -1.30 6.45 6.20
C ASN A 539 -0.70 7.68 5.50
N ALA A 540 -0.06 7.45 4.36
CA ALA A 540 0.81 8.38 3.68
C ALA A 540 0.06 9.27 2.65
N GLY A 541 -1.03 9.90 3.08
CA GLY A 541 -1.57 11.11 2.42
C GLY A 541 -3.04 11.08 2.04
N ILE A 542 -3.70 12.23 2.21
CA ILE A 542 -5.14 12.49 2.04
C ILE A 542 -5.50 13.08 0.68
N GLY A 543 -5.92 12.25 -0.27
CA GLY A 543 -6.69 12.66 -1.46
C GLY A 543 -5.97 13.57 -2.47
N GLY A 544 -6.31 13.44 -3.74
CA GLY A 544 -6.11 14.46 -4.79
C GLY A 544 -4.70 14.59 -5.39
N TRP A 545 -3.95 13.49 -5.48
CA TRP A 545 -2.60 13.50 -6.08
C TRP A 545 -2.35 12.22 -6.90
N THR A 546 -1.69 12.33 -8.05
CA THR A 546 -1.43 11.23 -9.00
C THR A 546 -0.14 10.48 -8.67
N ALA A 547 0.08 9.31 -9.28
CA ALA A 547 1.36 8.61 -9.24
C ALA A 547 2.50 9.48 -9.78
N ASP A 548 2.23 10.30 -10.80
CA ASP A 548 3.19 11.28 -11.31
C ASP A 548 3.57 12.33 -10.26
N ALA A 549 2.59 12.89 -9.56
CA ALA A 549 2.84 13.84 -8.47
C ALA A 549 3.66 13.19 -7.33
N PHE A 550 3.44 11.90 -7.01
CA PHE A 550 4.28 11.19 -6.04
C PHE A 550 5.75 11.22 -6.36
N ASN A 551 6.05 11.06 -7.65
CA ASN A 551 7.40 10.89 -8.16
C ASN A 551 8.13 12.25 -8.26
N ASN A 552 7.38 13.32 -8.57
CA ASN A 552 7.94 14.58 -9.03
C ASN A 552 7.73 15.78 -8.09
N ASP A 553 6.74 15.77 -7.18
CA ASP A 553 6.45 16.92 -6.27
C ASP A 553 7.43 16.94 -5.07
N HIS A 554 8.68 17.35 -5.31
CA HIS A 554 9.75 17.39 -4.30
C HIS A 554 9.54 18.43 -3.17
N ASP A 555 8.82 19.51 -3.46
CA ASP A 555 8.57 20.60 -2.49
C ASP A 555 7.36 20.34 -1.58
N LYS A 556 6.81 19.12 -1.57
CA LYS A 556 5.57 18.76 -0.84
C LYS A 556 5.80 17.59 0.10
N LEU A 557 5.01 17.48 1.18
CA LEU A 557 5.12 16.37 2.16
C LEU A 557 4.66 14.99 1.61
N ARG A 558 4.01 14.95 0.44
CA ARG A 558 3.34 13.75 -0.08
C ARG A 558 4.05 13.20 -1.31
N ASN A 559 5.31 12.89 -1.11
CA ASN A 559 6.15 12.29 -2.14
C ASN A 559 6.86 11.07 -1.56
N TYR A 560 7.55 10.34 -2.44
CA TYR A 560 8.23 9.12 -2.06
C TYR A 560 9.33 9.36 -1.02
N GLN A 561 9.97 10.53 -0.99
CA GLN A 561 11.05 10.84 -0.04
C GLN A 561 10.49 11.00 1.38
N ALA A 562 9.41 11.77 1.53
CA ALA A 562 8.74 11.98 2.80
C ALA A 562 8.12 10.68 3.33
N LEU A 563 7.52 9.86 2.46
CA LEU A 563 7.06 8.52 2.83
C LEU A 563 8.21 7.64 3.31
N MET A 564 9.31 7.59 2.57
CA MET A 564 10.44 6.72 2.91
C MET A 564 11.21 7.17 4.16
N ALA A 565 11.03 8.40 4.62
CA ALA A 565 11.52 8.82 5.95
C ALA A 565 10.90 7.98 7.09
N PHE A 566 9.72 7.39 6.86
CA PHE A 566 9.14 6.41 7.78
C PHE A 566 9.91 5.10 7.84
N SER A 567 10.83 4.83 6.91
CA SER A 567 11.58 3.56 6.80
C SER A 567 10.66 2.32 6.77
N PRO A 568 9.68 2.25 5.85
CA PRO A 568 8.77 1.11 5.77
C PRO A 568 9.49 -0.18 5.35
N ASP A 569 9.10 -1.31 5.94
CA ASP A 569 9.44 -2.65 5.43
C ASP A 569 8.54 -3.02 4.23
N ILE A 570 7.31 -2.49 4.22
CA ILE A 570 6.35 -2.66 3.11
C ILE A 570 5.61 -1.36 2.79
N VAL A 571 5.52 -1.05 1.49
CA VAL A 571 4.75 0.07 0.94
C VAL A 571 3.65 -0.46 0.04
N CYS A 572 2.41 -0.05 0.27
CA CYS A 572 1.30 -0.32 -0.63
C CYS A 572 0.87 0.94 -1.35
N LEU A 573 0.86 0.88 -2.68
CA LEU A 573 0.49 1.94 -3.58
C LEU A 573 -0.88 1.60 -4.20
N ASN A 574 -1.88 2.42 -3.93
CA ASN A 574 -3.21 2.31 -4.52
C ASN A 574 -3.50 3.58 -5.34
N TYR A 575 -3.08 3.54 -6.60
CA TYR A 575 -3.24 4.60 -7.58
C TYR A 575 -4.28 4.24 -8.62
N GLY A 576 -4.92 5.26 -9.20
CA GLY A 576 -5.65 5.20 -10.44
C GLY A 576 -6.89 6.09 -10.48
N THR A 577 -7.60 6.20 -9.35
CA THR A 577 -8.81 7.01 -9.13
C THR A 577 -8.68 8.47 -9.59
N ASN A 578 -7.56 9.13 -9.29
CA ASN A 578 -7.28 10.51 -9.70
C ASN A 578 -6.23 10.60 -10.82
N ASP A 579 -5.56 9.51 -11.19
CA ASP A 579 -4.59 9.51 -12.29
C ASP A 579 -5.22 9.86 -13.64
N ASP A 580 -6.49 9.45 -13.84
CA ASP A 580 -7.29 9.87 -14.99
C ASP A 580 -7.53 11.39 -15.06
N TRP A 581 -7.40 12.12 -13.95
CA TRP A 581 -7.58 13.58 -13.95
C TRP A 581 -6.31 14.32 -14.36
N GLY A 582 -5.15 13.89 -13.87
CA GLY A 582 -3.87 14.54 -14.14
C GLY A 582 -3.31 14.24 -15.52
N GLN A 583 -3.64 13.09 -16.10
CA GLN A 583 -3.13 12.63 -17.39
C GLN A 583 -4.24 12.30 -18.40
N GLN A 584 -5.37 13.02 -18.34
CA GLN A 584 -6.58 12.92 -19.21
C GLN A 584 -6.54 11.78 -20.25
N PRO A 585 -7.42 10.77 -20.15
CA PRO A 585 -7.38 9.56 -20.96
C PRO A 585 -7.16 9.82 -22.45
N SER A 586 -5.95 9.53 -22.92
CA SER A 586 -5.66 9.53 -24.34
C SER A 586 -6.12 8.17 -24.91
N PHE A 587 -6.98 8.21 -25.92
CA PHE A 587 -7.33 7.00 -26.67
C PHE A 587 -6.43 6.92 -27.91
N ALA A 588 -6.02 5.70 -28.25
CA ALA A 588 -5.17 5.43 -29.42
C ALA A 588 -5.97 5.37 -30.73
N ALA A 589 -7.29 5.56 -30.69
CA ALA A 589 -8.14 5.58 -31.88
C ALA A 589 -9.46 6.30 -31.63
N THR A 590 -10.01 6.92 -32.68
CA THR A 590 -11.32 7.59 -32.68
C THR A 590 -12.11 7.28 -33.94
N ARG A 591 -13.41 7.54 -33.91
CA ARG A 591 -14.33 7.40 -35.02
C ARG A 591 -15.11 8.70 -35.22
N LEU A 592 -15.21 9.15 -36.46
CA LEU A 592 -16.03 10.28 -36.85
C LEU A 592 -17.49 9.83 -37.00
N VAL A 593 -18.39 10.55 -36.34
CA VAL A 593 -19.84 10.39 -36.48
C VAL A 593 -20.43 11.72 -36.93
N THR A 594 -21.14 11.70 -38.06
CA THR A 594 -21.68 12.91 -38.71
C THR A 594 -23.18 13.03 -38.52
N GLY A 595 -23.69 14.26 -38.53
CA GLY A 595 -25.14 14.51 -38.50
C GLY A 595 -25.78 14.34 -37.12
N VAL A 596 -24.98 14.40 -36.06
CA VAL A 596 -25.46 14.32 -34.67
C VAL A 596 -26.26 15.58 -34.35
N THR A 597 -27.49 15.42 -33.90
CA THR A 597 -28.32 16.55 -33.49
C THR A 597 -27.78 17.18 -32.19
N GLU A 598 -28.16 18.43 -31.92
CA GLU A 598 -27.77 19.07 -30.65
C GLU A 598 -28.26 18.27 -29.43
N ASP A 599 -29.48 17.74 -29.50
CA ASP A 599 -30.07 16.93 -28.43
C ASP A 599 -29.30 15.63 -28.21
N GLU A 600 -28.90 14.93 -29.27
CA GLU A 600 -28.06 13.73 -29.16
C GLU A 600 -26.69 14.05 -28.55
N LEU A 601 -26.07 15.16 -28.97
CA LEU A 601 -24.78 15.59 -28.42
C LEU A 601 -24.87 15.90 -26.93
N ARG A 602 -25.89 16.64 -26.50
CA ARG A 602 -26.11 16.99 -25.08
C ARG A 602 -26.38 15.77 -24.20
N ASN A 603 -26.94 14.70 -24.77
CA ASN A 603 -27.20 13.44 -24.07
C ASN A 603 -26.06 12.42 -24.20
N THR A 604 -24.95 12.78 -24.83
CA THR A 604 -23.78 11.89 -24.98
C THR A 604 -22.75 12.16 -23.86
N PRO A 605 -22.30 11.14 -23.11
CA PRO A 605 -21.23 11.31 -22.14
C PRO A 605 -19.94 11.80 -22.80
N THR A 606 -19.46 12.95 -22.37
CA THR A 606 -18.40 13.70 -23.05
C THR A 606 -17.02 13.07 -22.87
N LEU A 607 -16.80 12.24 -21.84
CA LEU A 607 -15.51 11.55 -21.63
C LEU A 607 -15.08 10.69 -22.83
N TRP A 608 -16.03 10.20 -23.61
CA TRP A 608 -15.75 9.39 -24.79
C TRP A 608 -15.50 10.20 -26.05
N LEU A 609 -16.00 11.43 -26.11
CA LEU A 609 -15.78 12.32 -27.25
C LEU A 609 -14.33 12.78 -27.25
N LYS A 610 -13.74 13.04 -28.42
CA LYS A 610 -12.45 13.72 -28.64
C LYS A 610 -12.68 15.16 -29.08
N SER A 611 -13.61 15.36 -30.01
CA SER A 611 -13.96 16.67 -30.57
C SER A 611 -15.45 16.73 -30.95
N SER A 612 -15.95 17.95 -31.14
CA SER A 612 -17.27 18.27 -31.69
C SER A 612 -17.19 19.55 -32.51
N ALA A 613 -17.74 19.52 -33.73
CA ALA A 613 -17.76 20.65 -34.65
C ALA A 613 -19.17 20.82 -35.26
N LEU A 614 -19.66 22.05 -35.29
CA LEU A 614 -20.94 22.38 -35.91
C LEU A 614 -20.83 22.33 -37.45
N VAL A 615 -21.76 21.60 -38.10
CA VAL A 615 -21.87 21.47 -39.56
C VAL A 615 -23.34 21.67 -39.96
N GLY A 616 -23.65 22.85 -40.50
CA GLY A 616 -25.03 23.26 -40.76
C GLY A 616 -25.80 23.45 -39.45
N LYS A 617 -26.83 22.63 -39.22
CA LYS A 617 -27.63 22.62 -37.96
C LYS A 617 -27.27 21.44 -37.03
N ASN A 618 -26.42 20.53 -37.48
CA ASN A 618 -26.02 19.33 -36.76
C ASN A 618 -24.53 19.42 -36.42
N TYR A 619 -24.01 18.40 -35.73
CA TYR A 619 -22.63 18.29 -35.31
C TYR A 619 -21.95 17.08 -35.93
N ASN A 620 -20.67 17.22 -36.20
CA ASN A 620 -19.75 16.11 -36.39
C ASN A 620 -18.97 15.92 -35.09
N ILE A 621 -18.92 14.69 -34.59
CA ILE A 621 -18.15 14.34 -33.39
C ILE A 621 -17.07 13.33 -33.73
N GLU A 622 -15.91 13.44 -33.10
CA GLU A 622 -14.99 12.32 -32.98
C GLU A 622 -15.19 11.66 -31.62
N THR A 623 -15.31 10.34 -31.59
CA THR A 623 -15.50 9.56 -30.35
C THR A 623 -14.54 8.38 -30.29
N SER A 624 -14.09 8.03 -29.09
CA SER A 624 -13.32 6.81 -28.82
C SER A 624 -14.14 5.52 -28.98
N GLN A 625 -15.47 5.62 -29.11
CA GLN A 625 -16.37 4.49 -29.34
C GLN A 625 -16.28 4.01 -30.80
N LEU A 626 -15.38 3.06 -31.04
CA LEU A 626 -15.23 2.37 -32.32
C LEU A 626 -16.23 1.21 -32.41
N LYS A 627 -16.29 0.55 -33.56
CA LYS A 627 -17.15 -0.62 -33.79
C LYS A 627 -16.33 -1.87 -34.06
N ILE A 628 -16.77 -2.99 -33.49
CA ILE A 628 -16.19 -4.30 -33.73
C ILE A 628 -16.71 -4.82 -35.07
N LYS A 629 -15.80 -5.13 -36.00
CA LYS A 629 -16.12 -5.79 -37.27
C LYS A 629 -16.22 -7.30 -37.11
N ASP A 630 -15.28 -7.88 -36.36
CA ASP A 630 -15.22 -9.31 -36.07
C ASP A 630 -14.51 -9.58 -34.73
N ALA A 631 -14.87 -10.70 -34.10
CA ALA A 631 -14.36 -11.06 -32.77
C ALA A 631 -14.07 -12.56 -32.66
N SER A 632 -12.91 -12.89 -32.11
CA SER A 632 -12.48 -14.24 -31.79
C SER A 632 -11.93 -14.31 -30.36
N ALA A 633 -11.55 -15.51 -29.93
CA ALA A 633 -11.01 -15.70 -28.58
C ALA A 633 -9.74 -14.88 -28.32
N ASN A 634 -8.90 -14.61 -29.32
CA ASN A 634 -7.62 -13.92 -29.10
C ASN A 634 -7.44 -12.65 -29.92
N ALA A 635 -8.48 -12.22 -30.65
CA ALA A 635 -8.37 -11.07 -31.52
C ALA A 635 -9.71 -10.34 -31.68
N ILE A 636 -9.63 -9.01 -31.76
CA ILE A 636 -10.72 -8.13 -32.18
C ILE A 636 -10.28 -7.39 -33.43
N THR A 637 -11.09 -7.49 -34.49
CA THR A 637 -10.93 -6.70 -35.71
C THR A 637 -11.88 -5.51 -35.65
N ILE A 638 -11.31 -4.32 -35.84
CA ILE A 638 -12.04 -3.06 -35.71
C ILE A 638 -12.54 -2.63 -37.09
N ASP A 639 -13.79 -2.14 -37.14
CA ASP A 639 -14.32 -1.49 -38.32
C ASP A 639 -13.56 -0.17 -38.55
N ASN A 640 -12.89 -0.06 -39.69
CA ASN A 640 -12.08 1.10 -40.04
C ASN A 640 -12.90 2.22 -40.72
N THR A 641 -14.21 2.03 -40.88
CA THR A 641 -15.09 3.03 -41.49
C THR A 641 -15.15 4.31 -40.66
N ALA A 642 -14.64 5.39 -41.23
CA ALA A 642 -14.52 6.70 -40.58
C ALA A 642 -13.73 6.66 -39.26
N THR A 643 -12.81 5.70 -39.13
CA THR A 643 -11.96 5.52 -37.95
C THR A 643 -10.55 6.01 -38.22
N ARG A 644 -9.97 6.65 -37.21
CA ARG A 644 -8.61 7.14 -37.17
C ARG A 644 -7.85 6.42 -36.06
N PHE A 645 -6.64 5.96 -36.35
CA PHE A 645 -5.75 5.30 -35.39
C PHE A 645 -4.54 6.21 -35.11
N ASP A 646 -4.38 6.61 -33.85
CA ASP A 646 -3.33 7.51 -33.32
C ASP A 646 -2.20 6.70 -32.64
N ASN A 647 -1.65 5.73 -33.39
CA ASN A 647 -0.60 4.77 -33.01
C ASN A 647 -0.97 3.82 -31.86
N VAL A 648 -1.60 2.69 -32.20
CA VAL A 648 -1.91 1.60 -31.27
C VAL A 648 -0.66 0.79 -30.98
N MET A 649 -0.33 0.60 -29.70
CA MET A 649 0.90 -0.07 -29.26
C MET A 649 0.61 -1.30 -28.39
N PRO A 650 1.53 -2.28 -28.35
CA PRO A 650 1.51 -3.30 -27.31
C PRO A 650 1.47 -2.68 -25.91
N GLY A 651 0.61 -3.20 -25.03
CA GLY A 651 0.37 -2.67 -23.69
C GLY A 651 -0.79 -1.68 -23.59
N ASP A 652 -1.32 -1.17 -24.71
CA ASP A 652 -2.58 -0.40 -24.69
C ASP A 652 -3.75 -1.26 -24.20
N ILE A 653 -4.75 -0.63 -23.58
CA ILE A 653 -5.91 -1.30 -23.03
C ILE A 653 -7.02 -1.36 -24.10
N LEU A 654 -7.39 -2.57 -24.47
CA LEU A 654 -8.57 -2.85 -25.27
C LEU A 654 -9.79 -2.98 -24.34
N VAL A 655 -10.78 -2.11 -24.52
CA VAL A 655 -12.08 -2.15 -23.84
C VAL A 655 -13.11 -2.69 -24.81
N ILE A 656 -13.62 -3.88 -24.55
CA ILE A 656 -14.50 -4.64 -25.45
C ILE A 656 -15.91 -4.65 -24.87
N GLY A 657 -16.90 -4.18 -25.63
CA GLY A 657 -18.32 -4.23 -25.25
C GLY A 657 -18.99 -2.87 -25.03
N ASN A 658 -20.31 -2.92 -24.88
CA ASN A 658 -21.18 -1.76 -24.73
C ASN A 658 -21.34 -1.42 -23.24
N TYR A 659 -20.74 -0.33 -22.78
CA TYR A 659 -20.94 0.13 -21.40
C TYR A 659 -22.20 0.99 -21.29
N ASN A 660 -23.20 0.48 -20.55
CA ASN A 660 -24.46 1.17 -20.28
C ASN A 660 -24.63 1.52 -18.78
N GLY A 661 -23.54 1.61 -18.01
CA GLY A 661 -23.60 1.82 -16.55
C GLY A 661 -23.38 0.55 -15.72
N ASP A 662 -23.10 -0.59 -16.35
CA ASP A 662 -22.76 -1.85 -15.68
C ASP A 662 -21.38 -2.35 -16.15
N ASN A 663 -20.43 -2.44 -15.21
CA ASN A 663 -19.06 -2.89 -15.49
C ASN A 663 -19.00 -4.32 -16.04
N ARG A 664 -20.02 -5.15 -15.79
CA ARG A 664 -20.08 -6.53 -16.31
C ARG A 664 -20.37 -6.59 -17.80
N LYS A 665 -20.77 -5.49 -18.45
CA LYS A 665 -21.03 -5.45 -19.90
C LYS A 665 -19.77 -5.26 -20.73
N VAL A 666 -18.61 -5.08 -20.09
CA VAL A 666 -17.34 -4.83 -20.75
C VAL A 666 -16.25 -5.76 -20.24
N ALA A 667 -15.41 -6.23 -21.16
CA ALA A 667 -14.18 -6.94 -20.85
C ALA A 667 -12.97 -6.07 -21.21
N THR A 668 -11.86 -6.28 -20.51
CA THR A 668 -10.59 -5.58 -20.79
C THR A 668 -9.50 -6.56 -21.16
N ARG A 669 -8.61 -6.15 -22.07
CA ARG A 669 -7.42 -6.89 -22.49
C ARG A 669 -6.27 -5.92 -22.72
N LEU A 670 -5.04 -6.41 -22.62
CA LEU A 670 -3.88 -5.67 -23.09
C LEU A 670 -3.60 -6.06 -24.54
N VAL A 671 -3.40 -5.07 -25.40
CA VAL A 671 -2.96 -5.29 -26.77
C VAL A 671 -1.60 -5.98 -26.73
N LYS A 672 -1.51 -7.17 -27.30
CA LYS A 672 -0.26 -7.93 -27.47
C LYS A 672 0.43 -7.51 -28.77
N GLN A 673 -0.35 -7.44 -29.85
CA GLN A 673 0.12 -7.00 -31.16
C GLN A 673 -1.01 -6.28 -31.90
N TRP A 674 -0.65 -5.26 -32.65
CA TRP A 674 -1.55 -4.52 -33.55
C TRP A 674 -1.15 -4.79 -35.01
N ASP A 675 -2.09 -5.27 -35.81
CA ASP A 675 -1.95 -5.35 -37.26
C ASP A 675 -2.65 -4.15 -37.90
N ALA A 676 -1.87 -3.20 -38.42
CA ALA A 676 -2.37 -1.99 -39.06
C ALA A 676 -2.95 -2.22 -40.45
N THR A 677 -2.72 -3.39 -41.06
CA THR A 677 -3.27 -3.76 -42.38
C THR A 677 -4.68 -4.28 -42.23
N THR A 678 -4.92 -5.12 -41.23
CA THR A 678 -6.24 -5.72 -40.96
C THR A 678 -7.04 -4.97 -39.91
N PHE A 679 -6.42 -4.00 -39.22
CA PHE A 679 -6.97 -3.29 -38.06
C PHE A 679 -7.37 -4.24 -36.93
N THR A 680 -6.51 -5.22 -36.68
CA THR A 680 -6.75 -6.30 -35.70
C THR A 680 -5.81 -6.15 -34.51
N ALA A 681 -6.39 -6.09 -33.31
CA ALA A 681 -5.65 -6.21 -32.06
C ALA A 681 -5.71 -7.66 -31.58
N THR A 682 -4.55 -8.27 -31.35
CA THR A 682 -4.43 -9.56 -30.67
C THR A 682 -4.11 -9.38 -29.20
N PHE A 683 -4.52 -10.33 -28.35
CA PHE A 683 -4.33 -10.26 -26.91
C PHE A 683 -4.37 -11.63 -26.24
N GLU A 684 -3.83 -11.66 -25.01
CA GLU A 684 -3.95 -12.75 -24.05
C GLU A 684 -4.30 -12.18 -22.67
N PRO A 685 -5.02 -12.92 -21.81
CA PRO A 685 -5.61 -14.25 -22.04
C PRO A 685 -6.80 -14.21 -23.03
N PRO A 686 -7.26 -15.38 -23.55
CA PRO A 686 -8.39 -15.42 -24.47
C PRO A 686 -9.68 -14.82 -23.88
N LEU A 687 -10.49 -14.18 -24.71
CA LEU A 687 -11.84 -13.71 -24.43
C LEU A 687 -12.82 -14.88 -24.39
N LYS A 688 -13.67 -14.90 -23.36
CA LYS A 688 -14.75 -15.87 -23.21
C LYS A 688 -16.09 -15.13 -23.24
N PRO A 689 -17.17 -15.72 -23.79
CA PRO A 689 -18.50 -15.11 -23.72
C PRO A 689 -18.91 -14.75 -22.27
N SER A 690 -18.55 -15.60 -21.30
CA SER A 690 -18.80 -15.39 -19.88
C SER A 690 -18.12 -14.17 -19.27
N ASP A 691 -17.14 -13.56 -19.95
CA ASP A 691 -16.46 -12.36 -19.47
C ASP A 691 -17.39 -11.13 -19.50
N MET A 692 -18.51 -11.21 -20.25
CA MET A 692 -19.47 -10.11 -20.39
C MET A 692 -20.91 -10.57 -20.21
N LEU A 693 -21.67 -9.83 -19.42
CA LEU A 693 -23.08 -10.08 -19.18
C LEU A 693 -23.89 -10.00 -20.48
N GLY A 694 -24.63 -11.07 -20.79
CA GLY A 694 -25.53 -11.14 -21.94
C GLY A 694 -24.86 -11.42 -23.29
N ILE A 695 -23.60 -11.85 -23.30
CA ILE A 695 -22.92 -12.39 -24.48
C ILE A 695 -22.91 -13.92 -24.35
N THR A 696 -23.47 -14.64 -25.33
CA THR A 696 -23.50 -16.11 -25.30
C THR A 696 -22.46 -16.73 -26.24
N GLN A 697 -22.10 -16.00 -27.29
CA GLN A 697 -21.06 -16.35 -28.25
C GLN A 697 -20.30 -15.10 -28.68
N LEU A 698 -19.02 -15.23 -29.04
CA LEU A 698 -18.19 -14.05 -29.36
C LEU A 698 -18.67 -13.30 -30.61
N THR A 699 -19.37 -13.98 -31.52
CA THR A 699 -19.99 -13.37 -32.71
C THR A 699 -21.08 -12.35 -32.36
N ASP A 700 -21.64 -12.38 -31.15
CA ASP A 700 -22.61 -11.38 -30.67
C ASP A 700 -21.97 -10.00 -30.48
N LEU A 701 -20.62 -9.93 -30.43
CA LEU A 701 -19.89 -8.67 -30.32
C LEU A 701 -19.80 -7.90 -31.64
N LYS A 702 -20.18 -8.51 -32.77
CA LYS A 702 -20.19 -7.80 -34.06
C LYS A 702 -21.10 -6.58 -33.99
N GLY A 703 -20.54 -5.40 -34.29
CA GLY A 703 -21.23 -4.11 -34.18
C GLY A 703 -21.31 -3.52 -32.77
N ALA A 704 -20.81 -4.23 -31.74
CA ALA A 704 -20.64 -3.67 -30.41
C ALA A 704 -19.48 -2.65 -30.37
N ASP A 705 -19.43 -1.87 -29.29
CA ASP A 705 -18.39 -0.90 -29.05
C ASP A 705 -17.04 -1.57 -28.73
N VAL A 706 -15.96 -0.95 -29.21
CA VAL A 706 -14.60 -1.21 -28.74
C VAL A 706 -13.85 0.11 -28.60
N ARG A 707 -12.95 0.21 -27.62
CA ARG A 707 -12.11 1.38 -27.39
C ARG A 707 -10.67 0.92 -27.17
N ILE A 708 -9.70 1.74 -27.56
CA ILE A 708 -8.28 1.49 -27.30
C ILE A 708 -7.76 2.65 -26.45
N LYS A 709 -7.57 2.42 -25.16
CA LYS A 709 -7.08 3.42 -24.21
C LYS A 709 -5.56 3.27 -24.08
N LYS A 710 -4.83 4.39 -24.15
CA LYS A 710 -3.40 4.39 -23.85
C LYS A 710 -3.17 4.20 -22.37
N ALA A 711 -2.14 3.43 -22.04
CA ALA A 711 -1.79 3.13 -20.66
C ALA A 711 -0.32 3.44 -20.30
N SER A 712 0.47 3.89 -21.28
CA SER A 712 1.91 4.11 -21.13
C SER A 712 2.24 5.05 -19.97
N ASP A 713 1.54 6.17 -19.85
CA ASP A 713 1.92 7.24 -18.93
C ASP A 713 1.64 6.84 -17.47
N TYR A 714 0.49 6.21 -17.22
CA TYR A 714 0.17 5.63 -15.93
C TYR A 714 1.12 4.48 -15.58
N TYR A 715 1.36 3.53 -16.50
CA TYR A 715 2.32 2.44 -16.30
C TYR A 715 3.73 2.95 -15.98
N ASN A 716 4.22 3.96 -16.71
CA ASN A 716 5.52 4.57 -16.48
C ASN A 716 5.57 5.23 -15.10
N SER A 717 4.51 5.93 -14.71
CA SER A 717 4.42 6.61 -13.41
C SER A 717 4.49 5.60 -12.26
N ILE A 718 3.67 4.53 -12.28
CA ILE A 718 3.66 3.56 -11.18
C ILE A 718 4.94 2.72 -11.11
N THR A 719 5.51 2.32 -12.25
CA THR A 719 6.78 1.59 -12.28
C THR A 719 7.94 2.46 -11.82
N GLN A 720 7.91 3.76 -12.10
CA GLN A 720 8.86 4.73 -11.59
C GLN A 720 8.74 4.89 -10.08
N SER A 721 7.52 4.93 -9.53
CA SER A 721 7.31 4.95 -8.07
C SER A 721 8.00 3.78 -7.38
N VAL A 722 7.84 2.55 -7.90
CA VAL A 722 8.53 1.36 -7.35
C VAL A 722 10.06 1.51 -7.39
N LYS A 723 10.61 1.99 -8.51
CA LYS A 723 12.06 2.22 -8.67
C LYS A 723 12.59 3.26 -7.68
N LEU A 724 11.86 4.37 -7.50
CA LEU A 724 12.25 5.45 -6.58
C LEU A 724 12.25 4.98 -5.12
N LEU A 725 11.25 4.20 -4.69
CA LEU A 725 11.20 3.63 -3.35
C LEU A 725 12.39 2.69 -3.10
N ARG A 726 12.69 1.79 -4.05
CA ARG A 726 13.81 0.84 -3.93
C ARG A 726 15.18 1.46 -4.09
N LYS A 727 15.28 2.63 -4.70
CA LYS A 727 16.51 3.44 -4.70
C LYS A 727 16.87 3.90 -3.28
N ILE A 728 15.87 4.16 -2.42
CA ILE A 728 16.08 4.55 -1.02
C ILE A 728 16.26 3.32 -0.13
N ASN A 729 15.40 2.31 -0.25
CA ASN A 729 15.49 1.05 0.48
C ASN A 729 15.38 -0.13 -0.49
N PRO A 730 16.50 -0.76 -0.90
CA PRO A 730 16.48 -1.88 -1.83
C PRO A 730 15.64 -3.09 -1.38
N ASP A 731 15.48 -3.27 -0.06
CA ASP A 731 14.77 -4.41 0.53
C ASP A 731 13.27 -4.14 0.73
N VAL A 732 12.78 -2.92 0.46
CA VAL A 732 11.37 -2.58 0.66
C VAL A 732 10.48 -3.45 -0.23
N LYS A 733 9.51 -4.11 0.40
CA LYS A 733 8.44 -4.79 -0.33
C LYS A 733 7.49 -3.72 -0.85
N VAL A 734 7.19 -3.74 -2.14
CA VAL A 734 6.22 -2.81 -2.73
C VAL A 734 5.03 -3.62 -3.21
N ALA A 735 3.83 -3.16 -2.87
CA ALA A 735 2.57 -3.72 -3.32
C ALA A 735 1.82 -2.70 -4.17
N LEU A 736 1.29 -3.14 -5.31
CA LEU A 736 0.41 -2.36 -6.18
C LEU A 736 -1.00 -2.94 -6.06
N THR A 737 -1.95 -2.13 -5.62
CA THR A 737 -3.33 -2.56 -5.38
C THR A 737 -4.25 -2.03 -6.47
N ASP A 738 -5.22 -2.85 -6.89
CA ASP A 738 -6.25 -2.44 -7.85
C ASP A 738 -7.15 -1.32 -7.33
N THR A 739 -7.66 -0.53 -8.27
CA THR A 739 -8.70 0.47 -8.03
C THR A 739 -10.09 -0.16 -7.91
N GLY A 740 -11.04 0.59 -7.35
CA GLY A 740 -12.42 0.15 -7.19
C GLY A 740 -13.26 0.13 -8.47
N LEU A 741 -14.58 -0.07 -8.35
CA LEU A 741 -15.48 -0.20 -9.50
C LEU A 741 -16.03 1.14 -9.98
N SER A 742 -15.44 1.70 -11.03
CA SER A 742 -15.87 3.02 -11.50
C SER A 742 -17.13 3.07 -12.32
N ASN A 743 -17.80 4.22 -12.26
CA ASN A 743 -18.74 4.62 -13.29
C ASN A 743 -17.95 5.19 -14.49
N TYR A 744 -17.90 4.45 -15.59
CA TYR A 744 -17.12 4.87 -16.77
C TYR A 744 -17.69 6.10 -17.51
N MET A 745 -18.86 6.61 -17.12
CA MET A 745 -19.36 7.89 -17.61
C MET A 745 -18.80 9.09 -16.83
N THR A 746 -18.13 8.87 -15.68
CA THR A 746 -17.52 9.92 -14.85
C THR A 746 -16.02 9.72 -14.59
N ARG A 747 -15.50 8.50 -14.76
CA ARG A 747 -14.08 8.11 -14.56
C ARG A 747 -13.67 6.97 -15.47
N LEU A 748 -12.55 7.05 -16.16
CA LEU A 748 -12.12 6.04 -17.14
C LEU A 748 -11.15 5.01 -16.53
N LEU A 749 -11.39 4.57 -15.27
CA LEU A 749 -10.54 3.59 -14.55
C LEU A 749 -10.55 2.17 -15.15
N ILE A 750 -11.23 1.99 -16.27
CA ILE A 750 -11.32 0.72 -16.96
C ILE A 750 -9.93 0.24 -17.43
N GLY A 751 -9.57 -0.98 -17.03
CA GLY A 751 -8.30 -1.63 -17.39
C GLY A 751 -7.11 -1.31 -16.49
N TYR A 752 -7.25 -0.42 -15.49
CA TYR A 752 -6.22 -0.17 -14.48
C TYR A 752 -5.77 -1.44 -13.74
N PRO A 753 -6.65 -2.39 -13.37
CA PRO A 753 -6.22 -3.64 -12.74
C PRO A 753 -5.19 -4.43 -13.57
N LEU A 754 -5.37 -4.47 -14.91
CA LEU A 754 -4.42 -5.14 -15.81
C LEU A 754 -3.06 -4.43 -15.84
N ILE A 755 -3.06 -3.10 -15.79
CA ILE A 755 -1.83 -2.32 -15.76
C ILE A 755 -1.11 -2.45 -14.43
N ASN A 756 -1.83 -2.46 -13.31
CA ASN A 756 -1.24 -2.72 -11.99
C ASN A 756 -0.63 -4.12 -11.92
N GLN A 757 -1.30 -5.12 -12.47
CA GLN A 757 -0.77 -6.48 -12.59
C GLN A 757 0.50 -6.53 -13.45
N LEU A 758 0.49 -5.87 -14.62
CA LEU A 758 1.62 -5.79 -15.52
C LEU A 758 2.82 -5.10 -14.85
N ALA A 759 2.61 -3.93 -14.25
CA ALA A 759 3.63 -3.17 -13.55
C ALA A 759 4.19 -3.94 -12.35
N ALA A 760 3.36 -4.64 -11.60
CA ALA A 760 3.79 -5.47 -10.49
C ALA A 760 4.72 -6.59 -10.96
N ARG A 761 4.34 -7.31 -12.03
CA ARG A 761 5.18 -8.34 -12.64
C ARG A 761 6.54 -7.77 -13.09
N ASP A 762 6.52 -6.69 -13.88
CA ASP A 762 7.73 -6.15 -14.50
C ASP A 762 8.68 -5.49 -13.49
N THR A 763 8.15 -5.06 -12.35
CA THR A 763 8.96 -4.52 -11.26
C THR A 763 9.23 -5.52 -10.15
N ASN A 764 8.76 -6.76 -10.20
CA ASN A 764 8.81 -7.70 -9.07
C ASN A 764 8.20 -7.09 -7.78
N ALA A 765 7.09 -6.38 -7.92
CA ALA A 765 6.24 -5.92 -6.83
C ALA A 765 5.06 -6.90 -6.64
N ILE A 766 4.41 -6.82 -5.48
CA ILE A 766 3.25 -7.65 -5.14
C ILE A 766 2.02 -7.05 -5.81
N HIS A 767 1.29 -7.81 -6.61
CA HIS A 767 -0.03 -7.39 -7.07
C HIS A 767 -1.11 -7.78 -6.05
N ILE A 768 -1.89 -6.80 -5.60
CA ILE A 768 -3.04 -7.03 -4.71
C ILE A 768 -4.33 -6.79 -5.49
N SER A 769 -4.94 -7.89 -5.93
CA SER A 769 -6.18 -7.86 -6.70
C SER A 769 -7.39 -7.64 -5.80
N THR A 770 -8.07 -6.50 -5.94
CA THR A 770 -9.29 -6.16 -5.17
C THR A 770 -10.51 -5.96 -6.07
N TYR A 771 -10.31 -5.73 -7.38
CA TYR A 771 -11.38 -5.39 -8.32
C TYR A 771 -12.45 -6.49 -8.40
N ASP A 772 -12.04 -7.75 -8.56
CA ASP A 772 -12.98 -8.87 -8.68
C ASP A 772 -13.77 -9.10 -7.40
N ALA A 773 -13.12 -8.97 -6.24
CA ALA A 773 -13.76 -9.09 -4.94
C ALA A 773 -14.80 -7.98 -4.72
N LEU A 774 -14.45 -6.74 -5.06
CA LEU A 774 -15.40 -5.61 -5.04
C LEU A 774 -16.56 -5.82 -6.01
N SER A 775 -16.28 -6.31 -7.22
CA SER A 775 -17.31 -6.64 -8.23
C SER A 775 -18.27 -7.69 -7.70
N ALA A 776 -17.75 -8.75 -7.10
CA ALA A 776 -18.55 -9.80 -6.48
C ALA A 776 -19.41 -9.25 -5.33
N LEU A 777 -18.83 -8.44 -4.45
CA LEU A 777 -19.55 -7.80 -3.34
C LEU A 777 -20.71 -6.93 -3.86
N GLN A 778 -20.43 -6.01 -4.78
CA GLN A 778 -21.43 -5.09 -5.33
C GLN A 778 -22.58 -5.82 -6.03
N ASN A 779 -22.27 -6.89 -6.75
CA ASN A 779 -23.27 -7.68 -7.46
C ASN A 779 -23.97 -8.72 -6.56
N GLY A 780 -23.41 -9.00 -5.39
CA GLY A 780 -24.00 -9.85 -4.35
C GLY A 780 -25.02 -9.13 -3.46
N TYR A 781 -25.02 -7.80 -3.41
CA TYR A 781 -26.00 -7.04 -2.63
C TYR A 781 -27.44 -7.35 -3.04
N ALA A 782 -28.31 -7.44 -2.03
CA ALA A 782 -29.73 -7.70 -2.24
C ALA A 782 -30.36 -6.64 -3.14
N LYS A 783 -31.25 -7.08 -4.05
CA LYS A 783 -32.10 -6.21 -4.86
C LYS A 783 -33.27 -5.74 -4.00
N ASN A 784 -32.98 -4.80 -3.10
CA ASN A 784 -33.85 -4.33 -2.03
C ASN A 784 -34.87 -3.25 -2.46
N ALA A 785 -34.88 -2.85 -3.73
CA ALA A 785 -35.80 -1.86 -4.25
C ALA A 785 -36.44 -2.28 -5.58
N THR A 786 -37.66 -1.80 -5.81
CA THR A 786 -38.45 -2.02 -7.02
C THR A 786 -38.55 -0.71 -7.80
N ALA A 787 -38.44 -0.79 -9.13
CA ALA A 787 -38.74 0.30 -10.04
C ALA A 787 -40.01 0.00 -10.83
N TYR A 788 -40.74 1.05 -11.18
CA TYR A 788 -41.99 0.99 -11.91
C TYR A 788 -41.87 1.71 -13.26
N LEU A 789 -42.63 1.25 -14.25
CA LEU A 789 -42.64 1.85 -15.59
C LEU A 789 -43.34 3.23 -15.63
N ALA A 790 -44.23 3.47 -14.67
CA ALA A 790 -45.04 4.69 -14.56
C ALA A 790 -45.66 4.83 -13.15
N ALA A 791 -46.28 5.98 -12.89
CA ALA A 791 -46.95 6.32 -11.64
C ALA A 791 -48.08 5.35 -11.23
N ASP A 792 -48.71 4.71 -12.21
CA ASP A 792 -49.82 3.77 -12.00
C ASP A 792 -49.37 2.41 -11.44
N LYS A 793 -48.06 2.13 -11.49
CA LYS A 793 -47.41 0.91 -10.97
C LYS A 793 -47.96 -0.39 -11.54
N ASN A 794 -48.69 -0.36 -12.65
CA ASN A 794 -49.25 -1.58 -13.25
C ASN A 794 -48.17 -2.46 -13.88
N ASN A 795 -47.02 -1.87 -14.21
CA ASN A 795 -45.86 -2.55 -14.77
C ASN A 795 -46.19 -3.38 -16.03
N LEU A 796 -47.14 -2.88 -16.82
CA LEU A 796 -47.54 -3.48 -18.09
C LEU A 796 -46.84 -2.79 -19.25
N ALA A 797 -46.24 -3.58 -20.13
CA ALA A 797 -45.63 -3.09 -21.34
C ALA A 797 -46.66 -2.35 -22.21
N THR A 798 -46.27 -1.20 -22.73
CA THR A 798 -47.04 -0.41 -23.71
C THR A 798 -46.70 -0.79 -25.16
N GLY A 799 -45.64 -1.57 -25.38
CA GLY A 799 -45.01 -1.79 -26.69
C GLY A 799 -43.90 -0.79 -27.04
N ALA A 800 -43.59 0.14 -26.12
CA ALA A 800 -42.46 1.05 -26.27
C ALA A 800 -41.12 0.33 -26.08
N SER A 801 -40.10 0.75 -26.83
CA SER A 801 -38.74 0.23 -26.69
C SER A 801 -37.98 0.82 -25.50
N SER A 802 -38.53 1.84 -24.83
CA SER A 802 -37.90 2.50 -23.69
C SER A 802 -38.93 2.99 -22.66
N TYR A 803 -38.58 2.90 -21.38
CA TYR A 803 -39.39 3.34 -20.24
C TYR A 803 -38.55 4.14 -19.25
N THR A 804 -39.02 5.31 -18.82
CA THR A 804 -38.46 6.00 -17.66
C THR A 804 -38.84 5.24 -16.39
N LEU A 805 -37.89 5.01 -15.49
CA LEU A 805 -38.13 4.25 -14.27
C LEU A 805 -38.41 5.17 -13.08
N VAL A 806 -39.48 4.90 -12.35
CA VAL A 806 -39.87 5.64 -11.13
C VAL A 806 -39.90 4.73 -9.90
N ASN A 807 -39.70 5.30 -8.71
CA ASN A 807 -39.85 4.62 -7.43
C ASN A 807 -41.33 4.61 -6.97
N GLU A 808 -41.57 4.07 -5.77
CA GLU A 808 -42.92 3.99 -5.20
C GLU A 808 -43.61 5.36 -5.01
N SER A 809 -42.85 6.43 -4.82
CA SER A 809 -43.35 7.80 -4.68
C SER A 809 -43.47 8.54 -6.02
N ASN A 810 -43.41 7.82 -7.16
CA ASN A 810 -43.43 8.39 -8.51
C ASN A 810 -42.28 9.39 -8.78
N LYS A 811 -41.14 9.22 -8.11
CA LYS A 811 -39.90 9.97 -8.38
C LYS A 811 -38.99 9.11 -9.25
N GLU A 812 -38.36 9.70 -10.26
CA GLU A 812 -37.38 8.97 -11.09
C GLU A 812 -36.28 8.37 -10.20
N ILE A 813 -35.94 7.10 -10.45
CA ILE A 813 -35.22 6.28 -9.47
C ILE A 813 -33.83 6.82 -9.12
N GLY A 814 -33.07 7.36 -10.07
CA GLY A 814 -31.77 7.93 -9.73
C GLY A 814 -31.90 9.28 -9.04
N GLN A 815 -32.87 10.13 -9.39
CA GLN A 815 -33.18 11.36 -8.64
C GLN A 815 -33.63 11.07 -7.19
N ALA A 816 -34.25 9.92 -6.94
CA ALA A 816 -34.61 9.50 -5.59
C ALA A 816 -33.39 9.23 -4.70
N VAL A 817 -32.24 8.88 -5.28
CA VAL A 817 -30.98 8.58 -4.57
C VAL A 817 -29.88 9.59 -4.86
N ASN A 818 -30.23 10.88 -4.97
CA ASN A 818 -29.30 11.98 -5.23
C ASN A 818 -28.43 11.77 -6.49
N ARG A 819 -29.03 11.18 -7.54
CA ARG A 819 -28.44 11.00 -8.88
C ARG A 819 -27.26 10.02 -8.92
N ASN A 820 -27.02 9.27 -7.86
CA ASN A 820 -26.01 8.22 -7.81
C ASN A 820 -26.32 7.08 -8.78
N LEU A 821 -25.27 6.46 -9.36
CA LEU A 821 -25.43 5.27 -10.19
C LEU A 821 -26.00 4.12 -9.35
N LEU A 822 -27.13 3.57 -9.78
CA LEU A 822 -27.75 2.38 -9.21
C LEU A 822 -27.16 1.11 -9.85
N ARG A 823 -27.13 0.00 -9.10
CA ARG A 823 -26.42 -1.22 -9.50
C ARG A 823 -27.24 -2.49 -9.23
N ASN A 824 -26.74 -3.61 -9.78
CA ASN A 824 -27.33 -4.94 -9.65
C ASN A 824 -28.82 -5.02 -10.04
N PHE A 825 -29.15 -4.59 -11.26
CA PHE A 825 -30.51 -4.69 -11.78
C PHE A 825 -30.92 -6.13 -12.11
N SER A 826 -32.22 -6.39 -12.02
CA SER A 826 -32.94 -7.51 -12.63
C SER A 826 -34.14 -6.94 -13.36
N VAL A 827 -34.38 -7.44 -14.58
CA VAL A 827 -35.50 -7.05 -15.43
C VAL A 827 -36.14 -8.32 -15.94
N LYS A 828 -37.30 -8.68 -15.39
CA LYS A 828 -38.06 -9.84 -15.85
C LYS A 828 -39.21 -9.41 -16.74
N VAL A 829 -39.39 -10.09 -17.86
CA VAL A 829 -40.55 -9.94 -18.73
C VAL A 829 -41.32 -11.25 -18.68
N ASP A 830 -42.58 -11.19 -18.24
CA ASP A 830 -43.44 -12.35 -18.02
C ASP A 830 -42.76 -13.45 -17.18
N GLY A 831 -42.02 -13.03 -16.16
CA GLY A 831 -41.28 -13.90 -15.23
C GLY A 831 -39.88 -14.34 -15.72
N VAL A 832 -39.50 -14.06 -16.97
CA VAL A 832 -38.20 -14.45 -17.56
C VAL A 832 -37.19 -13.32 -17.45
N GLU A 833 -36.00 -13.59 -16.90
CA GLU A 833 -34.92 -12.60 -16.80
C GLU A 833 -34.40 -12.18 -18.18
N ARG A 834 -34.31 -10.88 -18.41
CA ARG A 834 -33.91 -10.25 -19.67
C ARG A 834 -32.81 -9.21 -19.49
N TYR A 835 -32.44 -8.84 -18.26
CA TYR A 835 -31.39 -7.84 -18.05
C TYR A 835 -30.04 -8.32 -18.60
N GLY A 836 -29.40 -7.47 -19.40
CA GLY A 836 -28.16 -7.78 -20.12
C GLY A 836 -28.38 -8.59 -21.40
N ASN A 837 -29.47 -9.36 -21.50
CA ASN A 837 -29.86 -10.19 -22.65
C ASN A 837 -31.16 -9.65 -23.30
N GLY A 838 -30.99 -8.60 -24.09
CA GLY A 838 -32.07 -7.94 -24.84
C GLY A 838 -32.65 -6.69 -24.19
N CYS A 839 -32.30 -6.38 -22.94
CA CYS A 839 -32.52 -5.05 -22.36
C CYS A 839 -31.37 -4.60 -21.44
N VAL A 840 -31.28 -3.28 -21.24
CA VAL A 840 -30.32 -2.61 -20.37
C VAL A 840 -31.02 -1.46 -19.63
N ILE A 841 -30.38 -0.97 -18.57
CA ILE A 841 -30.74 0.32 -17.98
C ILE A 841 -29.69 1.32 -18.46
N GLU A 842 -30.11 2.41 -19.09
CA GLU A 842 -29.25 3.54 -19.46
C GLU A 842 -29.50 4.73 -18.51
N GLY A 843 -28.59 5.69 -18.49
CA GLY A 843 -28.69 6.91 -17.69
C GLY A 843 -27.79 6.90 -16.44
N GLY A 844 -28.07 7.80 -15.51
CA GLY A 844 -27.27 8.03 -14.31
C GLY A 844 -26.37 9.27 -14.41
N TYR A 845 -25.48 9.41 -13.44
CA TYR A 845 -24.51 10.49 -13.39
C TYR A 845 -23.45 10.33 -14.49
N SER A 846 -23.13 11.42 -15.19
CA SER A 846 -22.14 11.44 -16.28
C SER A 846 -21.41 12.77 -16.33
N PHE A 847 -20.27 12.82 -17.00
CA PHE A 847 -19.68 14.09 -17.39
C PHE A 847 -20.25 14.54 -18.73
N GLY A 848 -20.90 15.70 -18.77
CA GLY A 848 -21.62 16.19 -19.93
C GLY A 848 -21.61 17.72 -20.02
N PHE A 849 -22.15 18.24 -21.12
CA PHE A 849 -22.33 19.69 -21.27
C PHE A 849 -23.34 20.22 -20.24
N THR A 850 -23.05 21.40 -19.69
CA THR A 850 -23.99 22.01 -18.73
C THR A 850 -25.34 22.27 -19.42
N PRO A 851 -26.48 22.17 -18.71
CA PRO A 851 -27.79 22.45 -19.32
C PRO A 851 -27.90 23.87 -19.88
N GLN A 852 -27.11 24.81 -19.36
CA GLN A 852 -27.07 26.22 -19.79
C GLN A 852 -26.01 26.48 -20.88
N ALA A 853 -25.21 25.48 -21.26
CA ALA A 853 -24.17 25.65 -22.26
C ALA A 853 -24.77 26.11 -23.60
N LYS A 854 -24.26 27.21 -24.14
CA LYS A 854 -24.65 27.74 -25.45
C LYS A 854 -24.16 26.79 -26.56
N ALA A 855 -24.78 26.82 -27.73
CA ALA A 855 -24.35 26.01 -28.87
C ALA A 855 -22.85 26.18 -29.22
N SER A 856 -22.32 27.40 -29.08
CA SER A 856 -20.88 27.69 -29.26
C SER A 856 -19.97 26.97 -28.25
N GLU A 857 -20.48 26.64 -27.07
CA GLU A 857 -19.76 25.94 -26.01
C GLU A 857 -19.79 24.41 -26.21
N LEU A 858 -20.60 23.92 -27.15
CA LEU A 858 -20.61 22.50 -27.55
C LEU A 858 -19.48 22.16 -28.53
N ILE A 859 -18.72 23.16 -28.98
CA ILE A 859 -17.64 23.05 -29.96
C ILE A 859 -16.29 22.97 -29.23
N PHE A 860 -15.51 21.95 -29.56
CA PHE A 860 -14.17 21.69 -29.05
C PHE A 860 -13.42 20.74 -29.98
N ASP A 861 -12.09 20.84 -29.99
CA ASP A 861 -11.22 20.15 -30.95
C ASP A 861 -10.36 19.03 -30.33
N ASP A 862 -10.29 18.94 -28.99
CA ASP A 862 -9.55 17.88 -28.29
C ASP A 862 -10.06 17.58 -26.85
N TRP A 863 -9.55 16.51 -26.23
CA TRP A 863 -9.77 16.14 -24.82
C TRP A 863 -9.45 17.25 -23.82
N SER A 864 -8.35 17.98 -24.02
CA SER A 864 -7.93 19.06 -23.13
C SER A 864 -8.82 20.31 -23.20
N ASN A 865 -9.45 20.59 -24.35
CA ASN A 865 -10.03 21.90 -24.66
C ASN A 865 -11.50 22.07 -24.24
N ARG A 866 -11.91 21.32 -23.21
CA ARG A 866 -13.29 21.29 -22.70
C ARG A 866 -13.47 21.92 -21.33
N SER A 867 -12.36 22.31 -20.68
CA SER A 867 -12.40 22.89 -19.34
C SER A 867 -13.39 24.06 -19.26
N GLY A 868 -14.22 24.07 -18.22
CA GLY A 868 -15.27 25.07 -18.00
C GLY A 868 -16.58 24.88 -18.80
N LYS A 869 -16.61 23.98 -19.80
CA LYS A 869 -17.80 23.72 -20.66
C LYS A 869 -18.60 22.49 -20.23
N ILE A 870 -17.94 21.57 -19.52
CA ILE A 870 -18.49 20.28 -19.10
C ILE A 870 -18.51 20.19 -17.58
N SER A 871 -19.55 19.58 -17.04
CA SER A 871 -19.74 19.35 -15.61
C SER A 871 -20.38 18.01 -15.36
N TYR A 872 -20.56 17.68 -14.09
CA TYR A 872 -21.39 16.55 -13.73
C TYR A 872 -22.86 16.83 -14.07
N THR A 873 -23.39 16.02 -14.97
CA THR A 873 -24.77 16.05 -15.43
C THR A 873 -25.48 14.76 -15.08
N TYR A 874 -26.80 14.80 -15.16
CA TYR A 874 -27.64 13.64 -14.87
C TYR A 874 -28.52 13.31 -16.07
N LEU A 875 -28.39 12.08 -16.56
CA LEU A 875 -29.27 11.52 -17.58
C LEU A 875 -30.34 10.67 -16.88
N PRO A 876 -31.65 10.88 -17.13
CA PRO A 876 -32.71 10.09 -16.50
C PRO A 876 -32.53 8.58 -16.74
N MET A 877 -32.72 7.76 -15.71
CA MET A 877 -32.56 6.32 -15.85
C MET A 877 -33.73 5.70 -16.61
N ARG A 878 -33.40 4.90 -17.63
CA ARG A 878 -34.36 4.31 -18.54
C ARG A 878 -34.10 2.84 -18.76
N LEU A 879 -35.15 2.02 -18.66
CA LEU A 879 -35.14 0.67 -19.21
C LEU A 879 -35.25 0.76 -20.72
N LYS A 880 -34.30 0.17 -21.44
CA LYS A 880 -34.27 0.13 -22.90
C LYS A 880 -34.16 -1.31 -23.40
N PHE A 881 -35.07 -1.68 -24.29
CA PHE A 881 -35.03 -2.95 -25.00
C PHE A 881 -34.21 -2.78 -26.28
N LEU A 882 -33.14 -3.58 -26.39
CA LEU A 882 -32.22 -3.59 -27.53
C LEU A 882 -32.73 -4.47 -28.66
N ASN A 883 -33.52 -5.48 -28.32
CA ASN A 883 -34.18 -6.39 -29.24
C ASN A 883 -35.42 -7.00 -28.56
N ASN A 884 -36.29 -7.62 -29.34
CA ASN A 884 -37.47 -8.35 -28.84
C ASN A 884 -38.28 -7.50 -27.84
N VAL A 885 -38.71 -6.32 -28.28
CA VAL A 885 -39.50 -5.38 -27.46
C VAL A 885 -40.77 -6.09 -26.97
N PRO A 886 -41.09 -6.05 -25.66
CA PRO A 886 -42.25 -6.75 -25.11
C PRO A 886 -43.56 -6.29 -25.75
N THR A 887 -44.45 -7.24 -26.02
CA THR A 887 -45.79 -6.96 -26.52
C THR A 887 -46.61 -6.21 -25.47
N ARG A 888 -47.58 -5.41 -25.94
CA ARG A 888 -48.47 -4.66 -25.04
C ARG A 888 -49.13 -5.62 -24.04
N LYS A 889 -49.15 -5.23 -22.76
CA LYS A 889 -49.63 -6.00 -21.59
C LYS A 889 -48.71 -7.11 -21.05
N SER A 890 -47.54 -7.36 -21.64
CA SER A 890 -46.51 -8.18 -20.97
C SER A 890 -46.14 -7.55 -19.63
N LYS A 891 -45.99 -8.37 -18.58
CA LYS A 891 -45.61 -7.92 -17.24
C LYS A 891 -44.11 -7.67 -17.20
N ILE A 892 -43.68 -6.48 -16.79
CA ILE A 892 -42.26 -6.12 -16.64
C ILE A 892 -41.94 -5.85 -15.17
N GLU A 893 -41.05 -6.63 -14.59
CA GLU A 893 -40.65 -6.49 -13.19
C GLU A 893 -39.19 -6.01 -13.13
N VAL A 894 -38.97 -4.84 -12.53
CA VAL A 894 -37.64 -4.25 -12.40
C VAL A 894 -37.27 -4.14 -10.93
N THR A 895 -36.17 -4.79 -10.53
CA THR A 895 -35.61 -4.69 -9.18
C THR A 895 -34.13 -4.34 -9.23
N TYR A 896 -33.63 -3.68 -8.20
CA TYR A 896 -32.24 -3.20 -8.14
C TYR A 896 -31.75 -3.08 -6.71
N SER A 897 -30.43 -2.92 -6.53
CA SER A 897 -29.84 -2.63 -5.24
C SER A 897 -29.64 -1.12 -5.05
N THR A 898 -30.10 -0.59 -3.92
CA THR A 898 -29.76 0.77 -3.48
C THR A 898 -28.43 0.82 -2.73
N THR A 899 -27.89 -0.34 -2.32
CA THR A 899 -26.61 -0.45 -1.63
C THR A 899 -25.46 -0.40 -2.63
N LYS A 900 -24.41 0.37 -2.29
CA LYS A 900 -23.23 0.57 -3.13
C LYS A 900 -21.94 0.29 -2.37
N TRP A 901 -20.94 -0.20 -3.08
CA TRP A 901 -19.57 -0.32 -2.60
C TRP A 901 -18.93 1.05 -2.30
N SER A 902 -19.36 2.09 -3.03
CA SER A 902 -18.86 3.47 -2.97
C SER A 902 -19.97 4.47 -3.23
N TYR A 903 -19.94 5.61 -2.53
CA TYR A 903 -20.88 6.70 -2.77
C TYR A 903 -20.70 7.31 -4.16
N ASP A 904 -19.47 7.63 -4.55
CA ASP A 904 -19.13 8.36 -5.78
C ASP A 904 -18.61 7.47 -6.92
N ASP A 905 -18.70 6.14 -6.75
CA ASP A 905 -18.21 5.13 -7.69
C ASP A 905 -16.72 5.30 -7.99
N CYS A 906 -15.93 5.66 -6.98
CA CYS A 906 -14.52 5.93 -7.17
C CYS A 906 -13.71 5.64 -5.91
N HIS A 907 -14.20 6.09 -4.76
CA HIS A 907 -13.51 5.97 -3.49
C HIS A 907 -14.12 4.87 -2.64
N ILE A 908 -13.28 4.02 -2.05
CA ILE A 908 -13.75 3.03 -1.08
C ILE A 908 -14.46 3.78 0.05
N ALA A 909 -15.76 3.51 0.23
CA ALA A 909 -16.57 4.25 1.20
C ALA A 909 -16.11 3.95 2.62
N ASN A 910 -16.10 4.97 3.46
CA ASN A 910 -15.79 4.81 4.86
C ASN A 910 -16.84 3.92 5.57
N ASN A 911 -16.43 3.12 6.56
CA ASN A 911 -17.31 2.23 7.35
C ASN A 911 -18.26 1.37 6.49
N SER A 912 -17.73 0.82 5.40
CA SER A 912 -18.49 0.01 4.45
C SER A 912 -17.96 -1.41 4.37
N ASP A 913 -18.79 -2.34 3.88
CA ASP A 913 -18.33 -3.71 3.58
C ASP A 913 -17.17 -3.72 2.59
N ALA A 914 -17.11 -2.74 1.68
CA ALA A 914 -16.00 -2.57 0.75
C ALA A 914 -14.69 -2.22 1.46
N ALA A 915 -14.73 -1.35 2.49
CA ALA A 915 -13.56 -1.02 3.29
C ALA A 915 -13.06 -2.23 4.10
N ILE A 916 -13.99 -3.00 4.69
CA ILE A 916 -13.67 -4.25 5.40
C ILE A 916 -13.00 -5.24 4.45
N LEU A 917 -13.61 -5.48 3.28
CA LEU A 917 -13.13 -6.42 2.28
C LEU A 917 -11.74 -6.05 1.76
N VAL A 918 -11.56 -4.80 1.33
CA VAL A 918 -10.28 -4.34 0.77
C VAL A 918 -9.19 -4.34 1.82
N GLY A 919 -9.46 -3.82 3.02
CA GLY A 919 -8.48 -3.81 4.11
C GLY A 919 -8.09 -5.22 4.56
N GLY A 920 -9.03 -6.16 4.56
CA GLY A 920 -8.77 -7.58 4.82
C GLY A 920 -7.85 -8.20 3.76
N ILE A 921 -8.14 -8.03 2.47
CA ILE A 921 -7.32 -8.54 1.35
C ILE A 921 -5.89 -7.98 1.43
N ILE A 922 -5.75 -6.67 1.66
CA ILE A 922 -4.43 -6.02 1.79
C ILE A 922 -3.69 -6.56 3.02
N GLY A 923 -4.35 -6.63 4.18
CA GLY A 923 -3.78 -7.16 5.41
C GLY A 923 -3.28 -8.59 5.27
N GLU A 924 -4.08 -9.47 4.63
CA GLU A 924 -3.69 -10.84 4.33
C GLU A 924 -2.44 -10.92 3.46
N LYS A 925 -2.39 -10.10 2.40
CA LYS A 925 -1.25 -10.05 1.50
C LYS A 925 0.01 -9.53 2.18
N PHE A 926 -0.09 -8.57 3.10
CA PHE A 926 1.06 -8.14 3.89
C PHE A 926 1.56 -9.25 4.80
N VAL A 927 0.67 -9.93 5.52
CA VAL A 927 1.05 -11.06 6.38
C VAL A 927 1.72 -12.17 5.56
N GLN A 928 1.21 -12.46 4.36
CA GLN A 928 1.80 -13.42 3.44
C GLN A 928 3.19 -12.96 2.97
N ALA A 929 3.28 -11.75 2.42
CA ALA A 929 4.51 -11.20 1.84
C ALA A 929 5.63 -10.96 2.86
N LEU A 930 5.26 -10.80 4.13
CA LEU A 930 6.24 -10.75 5.20
C LEU A 930 6.73 -12.14 5.55
N LYS A 931 5.85 -13.16 5.57
CA LYS A 931 6.20 -14.57 5.88
C LYS A 931 7.10 -15.21 4.82
N GLU A 932 6.96 -14.76 3.57
CA GLU A 932 7.77 -15.14 2.40
C GLU A 932 9.06 -14.30 2.29
#